data_AF-A8BYI5-F1
#
_entry.id   AF-A8BYI5-F1
#
_cell.length_a   1.000
_cell.length_b   1.000
_cell.length_c   1.000
_cell.angle_alpha   90.00
_cell.angle_beta   90.00
_cell.angle_gamma   90.00
#
_symmetry.space_group_name_H-M   'P 1'
#
loop_
_entity.id
_entity.type
_entity.pdbx_description
1 polymer ?
#
loop_
_entity_poly.entity_id
_entity_poly.type
_entity_poly.pdbx_seq_one_letter_code
_entity_poly.pdbx_strand_id
1 'polypeptide(L)'
;MVLLDGEFIVFQPFLAATSIPSYTEGNLWLDPSEYATATTNLPPSNGHLLVAGQLYLNIVLTNYRMLLFRAISPTEFTPFASIPHFMVVSISKIGGKKSRDAYGVLISLITPLQFAVFLPRHNKQRTIFIGTLLKYASPRLTLTHLFPCFSLFTSPKAEKGWFIYDPFAEYCRQGVGTPRLDLEKFMKPFDLSVVKRPLGTLGIKASDVKDGMYRIVTGNPKLMVCIHEYEEMRKEKERALPCNPGHVPFWSLTDANFDYSVCNTYPFLLAVPSRYSGENNLDALQLVAGNRSHRRLPVLAWKDKDDRYGVILRSSQPYNPTKKSDSKFVADRAYLQHIWQHYGALHKKEKLLVIDARTRANMQMNQFVGRGTEGYPFVHVEFLDIPGCQYIQQRHIADCALFASTQDNFQYHRLGRVGGITEVLGVDPRNYILQDTEWMKVDEVQTTRSQQDFVADNQPPAELVSRDRIREDGVDHESSECDISGVEQLSPSIDFNTIAVPQYVGNENVDHSCQAGSSVVMIRTKWTSTRQLEEVHRLVIAGAVSICENIIRGTVVLVHCSDGWDRTAQLVALAMLMLDPYYRSMNGFFVLIEKEWCSFGHRFSSRCGILQVSNQDQESLEDADRGDLSSSLCSPVFLQFLELVYYLLSAYPSEFEFTEEVLKYLAYHTYSARFGTFIGDCELDRLLCQLPIRTASIWDHLLACKDHYTNKGYSPESILKKNGWVYLKLNCNRQLPAWPGYWEQHIPKP
;
A
#
# COMPACT_ATOMS: atom_id res chain seq x y z
N MET A 1 -21.67 -0.31 17.85
CA MET A 1 -21.03 -1.17 16.83
C MET A 1 -20.89 -2.56 17.42
N VAL A 2 -20.90 -3.59 16.57
CA VAL A 2 -20.39 -4.91 16.94
C VAL A 2 -18.89 -4.91 16.62
N LEU A 3 -18.07 -5.58 17.43
CA LEU A 3 -16.68 -5.86 17.05
C LEU A 3 -16.67 -6.88 15.90
N LEU A 4 -15.64 -6.88 15.06
CA LEU A 4 -15.45 -7.96 14.10
C LEU A 4 -15.16 -9.27 14.85
N ASP A 5 -15.46 -10.43 14.26
CA ASP A 5 -15.06 -11.70 14.87
C ASP A 5 -13.53 -11.75 15.00
N GLY A 6 -13.03 -12.18 16.17
CA GLY A 6 -11.61 -12.12 16.51
C GLY A 6 -11.07 -10.72 16.88
N GLU A 7 -11.87 -9.66 16.76
CA GLU A 7 -11.54 -8.33 17.28
C GLU A 7 -11.89 -8.24 18.78
N PHE A 8 -10.96 -7.74 19.59
CA PHE A 8 -11.16 -7.53 21.03
C PHE A 8 -10.50 -6.23 21.51
N ILE A 9 -11.03 -5.67 22.59
CA ILE A 9 -10.53 -4.44 23.21
C ILE A 9 -9.17 -4.71 23.87
N VAL A 10 -8.17 -3.87 23.58
CA VAL A 10 -6.79 -3.99 24.09
C VAL A 10 -6.37 -2.83 25.00
N PHE A 11 -7.22 -1.81 25.11
CA PHE A 11 -7.05 -0.66 26.01
C PHE A 11 -8.41 -0.26 26.55
N GLN A 12 -8.51 -0.01 27.86
CA GLN A 12 -9.76 0.39 28.50
C GLN A 12 -10.33 1.65 27.81
N PRO A 13 -11.64 1.68 27.47
CA PRO A 13 -12.29 2.86 26.90
C PRO A 13 -12.07 4.11 27.75
N PHE A 14 -11.76 5.24 27.11
CA PHE A 14 -11.50 6.50 27.82
C PHE A 14 -12.00 7.72 27.05
N LEU A 15 -12.57 8.68 27.77
CA LEU A 15 -12.92 9.98 27.23
C LEU A 15 -11.65 10.83 27.04
N ALA A 16 -11.45 11.37 25.84
CA ALA A 16 -10.34 12.26 25.53
C ALA A 16 -10.78 13.44 24.65
N ALA A 17 -10.23 14.61 24.97
CA ALA A 17 -10.37 15.78 24.12
C ALA A 17 -9.49 15.58 22.88
N THR A 18 -10.07 15.71 21.69
CA THR A 18 -9.47 15.32 20.41
C THR A 18 -9.64 16.46 19.41
N SER A 19 -8.55 16.97 18.84
CA SER A 19 -8.61 17.98 17.78
C SER A 19 -8.43 17.32 16.41
N ILE A 20 -9.29 17.68 15.46
CA ILE A 20 -9.30 17.20 14.09
C ILE A 20 -9.42 18.45 13.18
N PRO A 21 -8.52 18.66 12.19
CA PRO A 21 -8.47 19.92 11.43
C PRO A 21 -9.65 20.09 10.45
N SER A 22 -10.33 18.99 10.12
CA SER A 22 -11.40 18.94 9.14
C SER A 22 -12.78 19.18 9.76
N TYR A 23 -13.58 20.04 9.13
CA TYR A 23 -14.96 20.39 9.51
C TYR A 23 -16.01 19.25 9.39
N THR A 24 -15.59 17.98 9.26
CA THR A 24 -16.39 16.81 8.84
C THR A 24 -17.84 16.79 9.33
N GLU A 25 -18.80 16.91 8.41
CA GLU A 25 -20.13 16.36 8.62
C GLU A 25 -20.05 14.83 8.54
N GLY A 26 -20.22 14.16 9.69
CA GLY A 26 -20.44 12.73 9.75
C GLY A 26 -19.22 11.83 9.95
N ASN A 27 -19.31 10.66 9.33
CA ASN A 27 -18.74 9.41 9.81
C ASN A 27 -17.38 9.11 9.15
N LEU A 28 -16.31 9.45 9.86
CA LEU A 28 -14.93 9.37 9.38
C LEU A 28 -14.48 7.89 9.26
N TRP A 29 -14.22 7.41 8.04
CA TRP A 29 -13.64 6.08 7.78
C TRP A 29 -14.51 4.88 8.21
N LEU A 30 -15.82 5.09 8.36
CA LEU A 30 -16.77 4.01 8.68
C LEU A 30 -17.14 3.22 7.41
N ASP A 31 -16.29 2.25 7.04
CA ASP A 31 -16.58 1.26 5.99
C ASP A 31 -17.96 0.59 6.26
N PRO A 32 -18.97 0.73 5.38
CA PRO A 32 -20.30 0.17 5.61
C PRO A 32 -20.33 -1.34 5.88
N SER A 33 -19.30 -2.08 5.45
CA SER A 33 -19.18 -3.51 5.68
C SER A 33 -18.48 -3.86 7.01
N GLU A 34 -18.00 -2.88 7.78
CA GLU A 34 -17.64 -3.01 9.21
C GLU A 34 -18.88 -2.95 10.14
N TYR A 35 -20.09 -2.85 9.56
CA TYR A 35 -21.38 -2.82 10.26
C TYR A 35 -22.18 -4.10 9.98
N ALA A 36 -22.97 -4.53 10.97
CA ALA A 36 -23.90 -5.63 10.78
C ALA A 36 -24.96 -5.25 9.74
N THR A 37 -25.27 -6.16 8.80
CA THR A 37 -26.16 -5.93 7.65
C THR A 37 -27.61 -5.56 8.01
N ALA A 38 -27.97 -5.63 9.29
CA ALA A 38 -29.27 -5.19 9.82
C ALA A 38 -29.34 -3.67 10.14
N THR A 39 -28.23 -2.95 10.27
CA THR A 39 -28.23 -1.52 10.60
C THR A 39 -28.14 -0.62 9.36
N THR A 40 -29.23 -0.58 8.58
CA THR A 40 -29.46 0.53 7.62
C THR A 40 -29.56 1.89 8.33
N ASN A 41 -29.84 1.86 9.63
CA ASN A 41 -29.98 3.02 10.50
C ASN A 41 -28.66 3.34 11.21
N LEU A 42 -27.59 3.58 10.45
CA LEU A 42 -26.64 4.60 10.92
C LEU A 42 -27.44 5.91 11.01
N PRO A 43 -27.29 6.72 12.08
CA PRO A 43 -27.90 8.05 12.08
C PRO A 43 -27.38 8.82 10.87
N PRO A 44 -28.25 9.47 10.06
CA PRO A 44 -27.82 10.21 8.89
C PRO A 44 -26.81 11.26 9.34
N SER A 45 -25.59 11.21 8.77
CA SER A 45 -24.40 11.98 9.15
C SER A 45 -24.74 13.32 9.81
N ASN A 46 -24.78 13.34 11.16
CA ASN A 46 -25.58 14.29 11.95
C ASN A 46 -25.54 15.71 11.39
N GLY A 47 -26.61 16.09 10.68
CA GLY A 47 -26.58 17.20 9.75
C GLY A 47 -26.30 18.55 10.38
N HIS A 48 -25.59 19.40 9.63
CA HIS A 48 -25.44 20.83 9.85
C HIS A 48 -24.64 21.22 11.11
N LEU A 49 -23.85 20.29 11.65
CA LEU A 49 -22.90 20.55 12.73
C LEU A 49 -21.46 20.67 12.18
N LEU A 50 -21.15 21.86 11.66
CA LEU A 50 -19.77 22.32 11.41
C LEU A 50 -18.93 22.22 12.70
N VAL A 51 -18.10 21.18 12.82
CA VAL A 51 -17.18 21.05 13.95
C VAL A 51 -15.87 21.77 13.62
N ALA A 52 -15.69 22.93 14.23
CA ALA A 52 -14.38 23.60 14.34
C ALA A 52 -13.84 23.37 15.75
N GLY A 53 -12.63 22.83 15.88
CA GLY A 53 -11.93 22.66 17.16
C GLY A 53 -12.09 21.29 17.84
N GLN A 54 -12.07 21.31 19.18
CA GLN A 54 -11.77 20.14 20.01
C GLN A 54 -13.04 19.38 20.45
N LEU A 55 -13.17 18.12 20.03
CA LEU A 55 -14.25 17.21 20.41
C LEU A 55 -13.87 16.35 21.62
N TYR A 56 -14.80 16.15 22.57
CA TYR A 56 -14.66 15.07 23.55
C TYR A 56 -15.18 13.77 22.95
N LEU A 57 -14.27 12.83 22.68
CA LEU A 57 -14.55 11.53 22.07
C LEU A 57 -14.19 10.40 23.05
N ASN A 58 -15.02 9.38 23.12
CA ASN A 58 -14.72 8.15 23.84
C ASN A 58 -13.92 7.23 22.91
N ILE A 59 -12.69 6.93 23.28
CA ILE A 59 -11.70 6.23 22.45
C ILE A 59 -11.58 4.79 22.92
N VAL A 60 -11.72 3.84 21.99
CA VAL A 60 -11.52 2.41 22.22
C VAL A 60 -10.44 1.91 21.28
N LEU A 61 -9.33 1.38 21.82
CA LEU A 61 -8.37 0.61 21.02
C LEU A 61 -8.78 -0.86 21.04
N THR A 62 -8.93 -1.44 19.86
CA THR A 62 -9.01 -2.90 19.67
C THR A 62 -7.65 -3.43 19.22
N ASN A 63 -7.52 -4.74 19.04
CA ASN A 63 -6.35 -5.36 18.42
C ASN A 63 -6.20 -5.01 16.92
N TYR A 64 -7.24 -4.44 16.27
CA TYR A 64 -7.28 -4.13 14.83
C TYR A 64 -7.28 -2.62 14.51
N ARG A 65 -8.06 -1.83 15.27
CA ARG A 65 -8.34 -0.41 14.97
C ARG A 65 -8.52 0.44 16.23
N MET A 66 -8.46 1.76 16.05
CA MET A 66 -8.99 2.72 17.00
C MET A 66 -10.40 3.12 16.59
N LEU A 67 -11.36 2.89 17.47
CA LEU A 67 -12.74 3.36 17.34
C LEU A 67 -12.89 4.67 18.13
N LEU A 68 -13.41 5.70 17.47
CA LEU A 68 -13.77 6.97 18.09
C LEU A 68 -15.29 7.07 18.16
N PHE A 69 -15.83 7.33 19.34
CA PHE A 69 -17.27 7.50 19.57
C PHE A 69 -17.57 8.91 20.10
N ARG A 70 -18.62 9.54 19.57
CA ARG A 70 -19.14 10.82 20.05
C ARG A 70 -20.34 10.56 20.94
N ALA A 71 -20.33 11.10 22.16
CA ALA A 71 -21.49 11.09 23.04
C ALA A 71 -22.64 11.93 22.43
N ILE A 72 -23.83 11.36 22.42
CA ILE A 72 -25.11 12.06 22.16
C ILE A 72 -25.75 12.41 23.50
N SER A 73 -25.69 11.49 24.46
CA SER A 73 -26.24 11.62 25.81
C SER A 73 -25.33 10.90 26.83
N PRO A 74 -25.64 10.94 28.14
CA PRO A 74 -24.89 10.21 29.17
C PRO A 74 -24.71 8.70 28.90
N THR A 75 -25.65 8.09 28.18
CA THR A 75 -25.73 6.64 27.94
C THR A 75 -25.71 6.27 26.46
N GLU A 76 -25.72 7.25 25.55
CA GLU A 76 -25.84 7.05 24.11
C GLU A 76 -24.63 7.62 23.36
N PHE A 77 -24.03 6.79 22.51
CA PHE A 77 -22.83 7.10 21.74
C PHE A 77 -23.04 6.74 20.27
N THR A 78 -22.82 7.70 19.36
CA THR A 78 -22.67 7.38 17.94
C THR A 78 -21.22 7.02 17.64
N PRO A 79 -20.95 6.06 16.75
CA PRO A 79 -19.69 6.00 16.03
C PRO A 79 -19.36 7.38 15.43
N PHE A 80 -18.09 7.74 15.47
CA PHE A 80 -17.55 8.93 14.81
C PHE A 80 -16.41 8.55 13.86
N ALA A 81 -15.50 7.65 14.27
CA ALA A 81 -14.47 7.12 13.38
C ALA A 81 -14.05 5.66 13.62
N SER A 82 -13.50 5.03 12.57
CA SER A 82 -12.88 3.71 12.56
C SER A 82 -11.51 3.83 11.87
N ILE A 83 -10.42 3.66 12.61
CA ILE A 83 -9.06 3.90 12.10
C ILE A 83 -8.20 2.65 12.33
N PRO A 84 -8.07 1.75 11.33
CA PRO A 84 -7.15 0.60 11.36
C PRO A 84 -5.71 0.99 11.71
N HIS A 85 -5.06 0.20 12.57
CA HIS A 85 -3.75 0.57 13.14
C HIS A 85 -2.64 0.71 12.08
N PHE A 86 -2.68 -0.07 11.01
CA PHE A 86 -1.70 -0.03 9.90
C PHE A 86 -1.81 1.23 9.04
N MET A 87 -2.80 2.10 9.26
CA MET A 87 -2.89 3.41 8.62
C MET A 87 -2.06 4.47 9.35
N VAL A 88 -1.60 4.21 10.58
CA VAL A 88 -0.78 5.14 11.39
C VAL A 88 0.66 5.15 10.90
N VAL A 89 1.15 6.30 10.45
CA VAL A 89 2.51 6.48 9.91
C VAL A 89 3.46 7.10 10.95
N SER A 90 2.98 7.94 11.87
CA SER A 90 3.78 8.47 12.96
C SER A 90 2.95 8.87 14.18
N ILE A 91 3.56 8.83 15.37
CA ILE A 91 2.92 9.18 16.65
C ILE A 91 3.83 10.16 17.42
N SER A 92 3.66 11.47 17.19
CA SER A 92 4.46 12.50 17.83
C SER A 92 3.90 12.88 19.21
N LYS A 93 4.76 13.01 20.22
CA LYS A 93 4.37 13.33 21.61
C LYS A 93 4.09 14.84 21.76
N ILE A 94 2.81 15.27 21.80
CA ILE A 94 2.44 16.68 22.02
C ILE A 94 2.66 17.05 23.50
N GLY A 95 3.51 18.05 23.74
CA GLY A 95 3.74 18.62 25.08
C GLY A 95 4.65 17.77 25.99
N GLY A 96 5.46 18.47 26.78
CA GLY A 96 6.40 17.89 27.75
C GLY A 96 6.17 18.40 29.18
N LYS A 97 7.06 18.04 30.12
CA LYS A 97 6.97 18.39 31.56
C LYS A 97 6.79 19.89 31.86
N LYS A 98 7.16 20.78 30.93
CA LYS A 98 7.07 22.26 31.07
C LYS A 98 5.86 22.90 30.37
N SER A 99 5.07 22.16 29.59
CA SER A 99 3.89 22.72 28.91
C SER A 99 2.73 22.87 29.89
N ARG A 100 2.05 24.03 29.89
CA ARG A 100 0.92 24.30 30.81
C ARG A 100 -0.39 23.68 30.33
N ASP A 101 -0.68 23.73 29.04
CA ASP A 101 -2.06 23.48 28.55
C ASP A 101 -2.17 22.31 27.56
N ALA A 102 -1.06 21.89 26.95
CA ALA A 102 -1.03 20.73 26.07
C ALA A 102 -0.33 19.51 26.72
N TYR A 103 -0.94 18.34 26.60
CA TYR A 103 -0.31 17.03 26.81
C TYR A 103 -1.12 15.98 26.04
N GLY A 104 -0.49 15.27 25.12
CA GLY A 104 -1.19 14.36 24.21
C GLY A 104 -0.28 13.72 23.18
N VAL A 105 -0.88 13.26 22.08
CA VAL A 105 -0.23 12.69 20.90
C VAL A 105 -0.82 13.28 19.62
N LEU A 106 0.03 13.54 18.63
CA LEU A 106 -0.36 13.79 17.25
C LEU A 106 -0.24 12.46 16.52
N ILE A 107 -1.31 12.03 15.87
CA ILE A 107 -1.35 10.82 15.06
C ILE A 107 -1.45 11.26 13.61
N SER A 108 -0.46 10.88 12.81
CA SER A 108 -0.47 11.09 11.35
C SER A 108 -0.83 9.79 10.65
N LEU A 109 -1.79 9.85 9.72
CA LEU A 109 -2.14 8.70 8.89
C LEU A 109 -1.35 8.70 7.57
N ILE A 110 -1.45 7.59 6.83
CA ILE A 110 -0.99 7.48 5.45
C ILE A 110 -1.84 8.33 4.50
N THR A 111 -3.10 8.60 4.87
CA THR A 111 -3.96 9.59 4.24
C THR A 111 -3.67 11.00 4.72
N PRO A 112 -4.14 12.05 4.01
CA PRO A 112 -3.96 13.44 4.39
C PRO A 112 -4.90 13.85 5.55
N LEU A 113 -4.83 13.08 6.64
CA LEU A 113 -5.46 13.35 7.92
C LEU A 113 -4.41 13.24 9.04
N GLN A 114 -4.37 14.26 9.87
CA GLN A 114 -3.64 14.27 11.14
C GLN A 114 -4.62 14.69 12.24
N PHE A 115 -4.50 14.12 13.43
CA PHE A 115 -5.36 14.49 14.56
C PHE A 115 -4.64 14.35 15.90
N ALA A 116 -5.04 15.17 16.86
CA ALA A 116 -4.39 15.27 18.16
C ALA A 116 -5.29 14.74 19.28
N VAL A 117 -4.86 13.68 19.97
CA VAL A 117 -5.54 13.14 21.17
C VAL A 117 -4.87 13.69 22.42
N PHE A 118 -5.60 14.48 23.20
CA PHE A 118 -5.12 15.08 24.45
C PHE A 118 -5.49 14.20 25.64
N LEU A 119 -4.53 14.00 26.55
CA LEU A 119 -4.58 12.97 27.59
C LEU A 119 -4.30 13.57 28.99
N PRO A 120 -4.87 13.01 30.07
CA PRO A 120 -4.54 13.40 31.43
C PRO A 120 -3.04 13.23 31.74
N ARG A 121 -2.41 14.25 32.35
CA ARG A 121 -0.97 14.23 32.67
C ARG A 121 -0.57 13.19 33.71
N HIS A 122 -1.47 12.83 34.61
CA HIS A 122 -1.10 12.22 35.89
C HIS A 122 -0.96 10.67 35.86
N ASN A 123 -1.60 9.98 34.91
CA ASN A 123 -1.86 8.53 35.03
C ASN A 123 -0.96 7.63 34.16
N LYS A 124 0.23 8.09 33.73
CA LYS A 124 1.09 7.44 32.69
C LYS A 124 0.40 7.16 31.34
N GLN A 125 -0.88 7.53 31.20
CA GLN A 125 -1.81 7.06 30.16
C GLN A 125 -1.30 7.27 28.74
N ARG A 126 -0.59 8.36 28.46
CA ARG A 126 0.06 8.59 27.16
C ARG A 126 1.09 7.52 26.81
N THR A 127 1.97 7.13 27.74
CA THR A 127 2.99 6.12 27.46
C THR A 127 2.36 4.75 27.22
N ILE A 128 1.30 4.41 27.97
CA ILE A 128 0.60 3.13 27.79
C ILE A 128 -0.21 3.14 26.49
N PHE A 129 -0.91 4.24 26.17
CA PHE A 129 -1.64 4.40 24.92
C PHE A 129 -0.72 4.30 23.69
N ILE A 130 0.42 5.01 23.69
CA ILE A 130 1.44 4.89 22.63
C ILE A 130 1.96 3.45 22.57
N GLY A 131 2.36 2.86 23.69
CA GLY A 131 2.91 1.50 23.74
C GLY A 131 1.93 0.44 23.23
N THR A 132 0.64 0.55 23.57
CA THR A 132 -0.41 -0.34 23.06
C THR A 132 -0.68 -0.10 21.57
N LEU A 133 -0.80 1.15 21.11
CA LEU A 133 -1.00 1.45 19.69
C LEU A 133 0.18 0.95 18.84
N LEU A 134 1.43 1.20 19.27
CA LEU A 134 2.64 0.65 18.64
C LEU A 134 2.64 -0.90 18.66
N LYS A 135 2.25 -1.53 19.77
CA LYS A 135 2.21 -3.01 19.88
C LYS A 135 1.29 -3.65 18.85
N TYR A 136 0.12 -3.06 18.58
CA TYR A 136 -0.87 -3.62 17.64
C TYR A 136 -0.71 -3.09 16.20
N ALA A 137 -0.03 -1.96 16.00
CA ALA A 137 0.50 -1.56 14.69
C ALA A 137 1.78 -2.34 14.29
N SER A 138 2.43 -3.07 15.21
CA SER A 138 3.73 -3.72 14.96
C SER A 138 3.63 -5.04 14.18
N PRO A 139 4.26 -5.13 13.00
CA PRO A 139 4.30 -6.34 12.15
C PRO A 139 4.68 -7.66 12.82
N ARG A 140 5.52 -7.61 13.85
CA ARG A 140 6.07 -8.82 14.48
C ARG A 140 5.03 -9.58 15.33
N LEU A 141 4.01 -8.90 15.85
CA LEU A 141 2.88 -9.56 16.52
C LEU A 141 1.75 -9.90 15.53
N THR A 142 1.73 -9.26 14.36
CA THR A 142 0.62 -9.30 13.41
C THR A 142 0.28 -10.70 12.93
N LEU A 143 1.24 -11.51 12.49
CA LEU A 143 0.90 -12.86 12.06
C LEU A 143 0.56 -13.76 13.26
N THR A 144 1.39 -13.80 14.30
CA THR A 144 1.15 -14.69 15.44
C THR A 144 -0.10 -14.36 16.27
N HIS A 145 -0.60 -13.12 16.25
CA HIS A 145 -1.72 -12.67 17.08
C HIS A 145 -2.88 -11.98 16.34
N LEU A 146 -2.72 -11.51 15.09
CA LEU A 146 -3.79 -10.89 14.29
C LEU A 146 -4.28 -11.75 13.11
N PHE A 147 -3.71 -12.94 12.88
CA PHE A 147 -4.37 -13.95 12.03
C PHE A 147 -5.85 -14.22 12.39
N PRO A 148 -6.32 -14.10 13.66
CA PRO A 148 -7.75 -14.15 13.97
C PRO A 148 -8.62 -13.03 13.39
N CYS A 149 -8.05 -11.86 13.03
CA CYS A 149 -8.79 -10.70 12.52
C CYS A 149 -8.84 -10.61 10.99
N PHE A 150 -7.96 -11.32 10.29
CA PHE A 150 -7.90 -11.34 8.82
C PHE A 150 -8.97 -12.25 8.19
N SER A 151 -9.67 -13.00 9.02
CA SER A 151 -10.97 -13.62 8.79
C SER A 151 -11.94 -12.87 9.73
N LEU A 152 -13.19 -12.53 9.39
CA LEU A 152 -14.24 -13.42 8.90
C LEU A 152 -15.32 -12.67 8.08
N PHE A 153 -14.97 -11.88 7.04
CA PHE A 153 -15.97 -11.50 6.03
C PHE A 153 -16.29 -12.68 5.07
N THR A 154 -16.71 -13.80 5.65
CA THR A 154 -17.30 -14.93 4.93
C THR A 154 -18.76 -14.59 4.65
N SER A 155 -19.01 -13.70 3.70
CA SER A 155 -20.34 -13.59 3.09
C SER A 155 -20.73 -14.99 2.56
N PRO A 156 -21.96 -15.49 2.78
CA PRO A 156 -22.40 -16.79 2.25
C PRO A 156 -22.46 -16.89 0.71
N LYS A 157 -21.96 -15.88 -0.02
CA LYS A 157 -21.78 -15.84 -1.47
C LYS A 157 -20.30 -15.66 -1.90
N ALA A 158 -19.37 -15.60 -0.95
CA ALA A 158 -17.97 -15.20 -1.11
C ALA A 158 -17.01 -16.39 -1.32
N GLU A 159 -17.33 -17.29 -2.24
CA GLU A 159 -16.48 -18.46 -2.53
C GLU A 159 -15.47 -18.19 -3.67
N LYS A 160 -15.40 -16.95 -4.20
CA LYS A 160 -14.79 -16.69 -5.52
C LYS A 160 -13.74 -15.58 -5.56
N GLY A 161 -13.62 -14.72 -4.55
CA GLY A 161 -12.70 -13.59 -4.57
C GLY A 161 -11.25 -14.02 -4.72
N TRP A 162 -10.79 -15.03 -3.98
CA TRP A 162 -9.43 -15.57 -4.16
C TRP A 162 -9.19 -16.19 -5.54
N PHE A 163 -10.24 -16.70 -6.19
CA PHE A 163 -10.18 -17.37 -7.50
C PHE A 163 -10.44 -16.40 -8.68
N ILE A 164 -10.58 -15.09 -8.44
CA ILE A 164 -10.86 -14.10 -9.50
C ILE A 164 -9.78 -14.07 -10.59
N TYR A 165 -8.54 -14.42 -10.24
CA TYR A 165 -7.41 -14.57 -11.14
C TYR A 165 -6.96 -16.02 -11.21
N ASP A 166 -7.26 -16.65 -12.35
CA ASP A 166 -6.56 -17.82 -12.86
C ASP A 166 -5.53 -17.38 -13.93
N PRO A 167 -4.22 -17.69 -13.75
CA PRO A 167 -3.21 -17.42 -14.76
C PRO A 167 -3.45 -18.19 -16.06
N PHE A 168 -4.02 -19.40 -16.05
CA PHE A 168 -4.22 -20.19 -17.28
C PHE A 168 -5.25 -19.52 -18.20
N ALA A 169 -6.40 -19.12 -17.67
CA ALA A 169 -7.44 -18.40 -18.39
C ALA A 169 -6.97 -17.04 -18.92
N GLU A 170 -6.27 -16.24 -18.10
CA GLU A 170 -5.78 -14.91 -18.50
C GLU A 170 -4.71 -14.99 -19.59
N TYR A 171 -3.76 -15.93 -19.52
CA TYR A 171 -2.79 -16.11 -20.61
C TYR A 171 -3.40 -16.81 -21.84
N CYS A 172 -4.38 -17.72 -21.68
CA CYS A 172 -5.19 -18.25 -22.79
C CYS A 172 -5.96 -17.16 -23.53
N ARG A 173 -6.52 -16.17 -22.80
CA ARG A 173 -7.25 -15.02 -23.37
C ARG A 173 -6.36 -14.22 -24.33
N GLN A 174 -5.08 -14.08 -23.99
CA GLN A 174 -4.05 -13.46 -24.83
C GLN A 174 -3.44 -14.39 -25.91
N GLY A 175 -3.96 -15.62 -26.09
CA GLY A 175 -3.44 -16.55 -27.09
C GLY A 175 -2.04 -17.11 -26.79
N VAL A 176 -1.62 -17.13 -25.52
CA VAL A 176 -0.40 -17.81 -25.08
C VAL A 176 -0.67 -19.32 -25.00
N GLY A 177 0.27 -20.13 -25.46
CA GLY A 177 0.20 -21.59 -25.34
C GLY A 177 0.30 -22.07 -23.88
N THR A 178 -0.27 -23.24 -23.59
CA THR A 178 -0.26 -23.82 -22.24
C THR A 178 0.38 -25.21 -22.24
N PRO A 179 1.29 -25.51 -21.29
CA PRO A 179 1.94 -26.80 -21.21
C PRO A 179 0.99 -27.86 -20.63
N ARG A 180 1.31 -29.14 -20.82
CA ARG A 180 0.75 -30.21 -19.97
C ARG A 180 1.41 -30.11 -18.59
N LEU A 181 0.63 -30.30 -17.54
CA LEU A 181 1.10 -30.20 -16.16
C LEU A 181 1.33 -31.60 -15.58
N ASP A 182 2.51 -31.83 -15.01
CA ASP A 182 2.76 -33.01 -14.19
C ASP A 182 2.25 -32.76 -12.76
N LEU A 183 1.07 -33.28 -12.44
CA LEU A 183 0.43 -33.16 -11.13
C LEU A 183 1.29 -33.69 -9.97
N GLU A 184 2.24 -34.61 -10.23
CA GLU A 184 3.14 -35.11 -9.18
C GLU A 184 4.18 -34.07 -8.76
N LYS A 185 4.50 -33.06 -9.59
CA LYS A 185 5.31 -31.91 -9.17
C LYS A 185 4.60 -31.09 -8.09
N PHE A 186 3.29 -30.89 -8.23
CA PHE A 186 2.48 -30.03 -7.35
C PHE A 186 2.30 -30.61 -5.94
N MET A 187 2.50 -31.92 -5.77
CA MET A 187 2.38 -32.62 -4.48
C MET A 187 3.71 -32.78 -3.73
N LYS A 188 4.84 -32.33 -4.31
CA LYS A 188 6.16 -32.39 -3.67
C LYS A 188 6.31 -31.25 -2.63
N PRO A 189 6.98 -31.49 -1.48
CA PRO A 189 7.33 -30.42 -0.54
C PRO A 189 8.21 -29.35 -1.20
N PHE A 190 8.09 -28.11 -0.74
CA PHE A 190 8.94 -27.01 -1.22
C PHE A 190 10.23 -26.95 -0.40
N ASP A 191 11.37 -26.76 -1.08
CA ASP A 191 12.64 -26.45 -0.44
C ASP A 191 12.62 -25.01 0.10
N LEU A 192 12.81 -24.84 1.41
CA LEU A 192 12.82 -23.52 2.02
C LEU A 192 14.06 -22.68 1.67
N SER A 193 15.08 -23.22 0.99
CA SER A 193 16.24 -22.44 0.54
C SER A 193 15.86 -21.31 -0.44
N VAL A 194 14.72 -21.44 -1.15
CA VAL A 194 14.16 -20.38 -2.01
C VAL A 194 13.56 -19.22 -1.20
N VAL A 195 13.18 -19.45 0.06
CA VAL A 195 12.58 -18.43 0.93
C VAL A 195 13.67 -17.54 1.52
N LYS A 196 13.66 -16.24 1.16
CA LYS A 196 14.67 -15.27 1.62
C LYS A 196 14.24 -14.47 2.86
N ARG A 197 13.05 -14.73 3.40
CA ARG A 197 12.52 -14.08 4.62
C ARG A 197 12.57 -15.04 5.82
N PRO A 198 12.80 -14.57 7.05
CA PRO A 198 12.73 -15.41 8.26
C PRO A 198 11.36 -16.10 8.44
N LEU A 199 11.35 -17.42 8.55
CA LEU A 199 10.12 -18.25 8.51
C LEU A 199 9.06 -17.87 9.54
N GLY A 200 9.46 -17.51 10.77
CA GLY A 200 8.54 -17.06 11.82
C GLY A 200 7.73 -15.82 11.44
N THR A 201 8.23 -15.01 10.50
CA THR A 201 7.56 -13.82 9.96
C THR A 201 6.71 -14.08 8.71
N LEU A 202 6.50 -15.37 8.39
CA LEU A 202 5.41 -15.89 7.57
C LEU A 202 4.45 -16.76 8.42
N GLY A 203 4.63 -16.76 9.76
CA GLY A 203 3.85 -17.58 10.69
C GLY A 203 4.26 -19.06 10.77
N ILE A 204 5.33 -19.47 10.07
CA ILE A 204 5.83 -20.86 10.05
C ILE A 204 6.71 -21.10 11.28
N LYS A 205 6.42 -22.16 12.04
CA LYS A 205 7.23 -22.56 13.20
C LYS A 205 8.32 -23.55 12.78
N ALA A 206 9.41 -23.60 13.56
CA ALA A 206 10.47 -24.59 13.34
C ALA A 206 9.99 -26.05 13.47
N SER A 207 8.90 -26.30 14.20
CA SER A 207 8.22 -27.61 14.29
C SER A 207 7.60 -28.10 12.98
N ASP A 208 7.32 -27.16 12.07
CA ASP A 208 6.52 -27.41 10.87
C ASP A 208 7.43 -27.73 9.65
N VAL A 209 8.75 -27.63 9.86
CA VAL A 209 9.81 -27.90 8.88
C VAL A 209 10.45 -29.25 9.20
N LYS A 210 10.68 -30.08 8.18
CA LYS A 210 11.42 -31.35 8.31
C LYS A 210 12.49 -31.42 7.23
N ASP A 211 13.73 -31.67 7.63
CA ASP A 211 14.87 -31.84 6.72
C ASP A 211 15.06 -30.66 5.73
N GLY A 212 14.75 -29.44 6.18
CA GLY A 212 14.77 -28.21 5.37
C GLY A 212 13.55 -27.99 4.48
N MET A 213 12.67 -29.00 4.34
CA MET A 213 11.48 -28.96 3.50
C MET A 213 10.25 -28.49 4.28
N TYR A 214 9.39 -27.72 3.63
CA TYR A 214 8.05 -27.40 4.14
C TYR A 214 6.99 -28.18 3.36
N ARG A 215 6.31 -29.10 4.06
CA ARG A 215 5.17 -29.82 3.49
C ARG A 215 3.91 -29.00 3.71
N ILE A 216 3.42 -28.37 2.63
CA ILE A 216 2.08 -27.77 2.62
C ILE A 216 1.07 -28.91 2.72
N VAL A 217 0.57 -29.18 3.94
CA VAL A 217 -0.19 -30.40 4.29
C VAL A 217 -1.50 -30.49 3.51
N THR A 218 -2.14 -29.35 3.22
CA THR A 218 -3.24 -29.20 2.26
C THR A 218 -2.77 -28.28 1.14
N GLY A 219 -2.39 -28.88 0.00
CA GLY A 219 -1.90 -28.14 -1.17
C GLY A 219 -2.82 -26.98 -1.54
N ASN A 220 -2.24 -25.80 -1.81
CA ASN A 220 -2.93 -24.51 -1.87
C ASN A 220 -4.26 -24.59 -2.66
N PRO A 221 -5.43 -24.45 -2.02
CA PRO A 221 -6.71 -24.62 -2.69
C PRO A 221 -6.93 -23.73 -3.91
N LYS A 222 -6.42 -22.47 -3.89
CA LYS A 222 -6.44 -21.59 -5.08
C LYS A 222 -5.73 -22.25 -6.27
N LEU A 223 -4.51 -22.71 -6.04
CA LEU A 223 -3.66 -23.38 -7.03
C LEU A 223 -4.31 -24.69 -7.53
N MET A 224 -4.78 -25.55 -6.62
CA MET A 224 -5.39 -26.83 -6.98
C MET A 224 -6.67 -26.68 -7.81
N VAL A 225 -7.49 -25.66 -7.55
CA VAL A 225 -8.67 -25.34 -8.37
C VAL A 225 -8.27 -24.84 -9.76
N CYS A 226 -7.38 -23.84 -9.86
CA CYS A 226 -6.88 -23.35 -11.16
C CYS A 226 -6.33 -24.47 -12.04
N ILE A 227 -5.59 -25.43 -11.46
CA ILE A 227 -5.05 -26.60 -12.17
C ILE A 227 -6.17 -27.55 -12.63
N HIS A 228 -7.17 -27.80 -11.78
CA HIS A 228 -8.28 -28.69 -12.12
C HIS A 228 -9.16 -28.11 -13.23
N GLU A 229 -9.53 -26.84 -13.11
CA GLU A 229 -10.27 -26.09 -14.12
C GLU A 229 -9.48 -26.02 -15.44
N TYR A 230 -8.17 -25.79 -15.37
CA TYR A 230 -7.29 -25.84 -16.53
C TYR A 230 -7.30 -27.22 -17.21
N GLU A 231 -7.09 -28.32 -16.49
CA GLU A 231 -7.03 -29.65 -17.12
C GLU A 231 -8.38 -30.10 -17.70
N GLU A 232 -9.52 -29.71 -17.12
CA GLU A 232 -10.82 -29.94 -17.77
C GLU A 232 -10.99 -29.09 -19.04
N MET A 233 -10.71 -27.77 -19.00
CA MET A 233 -10.68 -26.93 -20.21
C MET A 233 -9.72 -27.49 -21.29
N ARG A 234 -8.59 -28.08 -20.87
CA ARG A 234 -7.59 -28.68 -21.76
C ARG A 234 -8.13 -29.95 -22.42
N LYS A 235 -8.78 -30.83 -21.65
CA LYS A 235 -9.46 -32.04 -22.16
C LYS A 235 -10.61 -31.70 -23.10
N GLU A 236 -11.40 -30.67 -22.81
CA GLU A 236 -12.47 -30.21 -23.70
C GLU A 236 -11.93 -29.71 -25.04
N LYS A 237 -10.86 -28.90 -25.02
CA LYS A 237 -10.17 -28.45 -26.25
C LYS A 237 -9.57 -29.63 -27.04
N GLU A 238 -9.02 -30.65 -26.38
CA GLU A 238 -8.53 -31.87 -27.06
C GLU A 238 -9.67 -32.72 -27.66
N ARG A 239 -10.89 -32.67 -27.10
CA ARG A 239 -12.08 -33.35 -27.63
C ARG A 239 -12.74 -32.60 -28.81
N ALA A 240 -12.65 -31.28 -28.86
CA ALA A 240 -13.40 -30.40 -29.76
C ALA A 240 -12.86 -30.30 -31.22
N LEU A 241 -12.34 -31.42 -31.75
CA LEU A 241 -11.45 -31.53 -32.92
C LEU A 241 -10.08 -30.85 -32.72
N PRO A 242 -9.00 -31.38 -33.33
CA PRO A 242 -7.68 -30.78 -33.24
C PRO A 242 -7.64 -29.43 -33.95
N CYS A 243 -7.42 -28.36 -33.19
CA CYS A 243 -6.97 -27.08 -33.74
C CYS A 243 -5.74 -27.30 -34.64
N ASN A 244 -5.72 -26.62 -35.79
CA ASN A 244 -4.84 -26.87 -36.93
C ASN A 244 -3.38 -27.24 -36.51
N PRO A 245 -2.97 -28.53 -36.61
CA PRO A 245 -1.91 -29.11 -35.77
C PRO A 245 -0.47 -28.66 -36.08
N GLY A 246 -0.29 -27.68 -36.98
CA GLY A 246 1.00 -27.05 -37.28
C GLY A 246 1.25 -25.70 -36.60
N HIS A 247 0.25 -25.06 -35.98
CA HIS A 247 0.43 -23.72 -35.38
C HIS A 247 0.81 -23.79 -33.90
N VAL A 248 2.12 -23.86 -33.63
CA VAL A 248 2.68 -23.67 -32.29
C VAL A 248 2.79 -22.16 -32.00
N PRO A 249 2.16 -21.62 -30.94
CA PRO A 249 2.27 -20.20 -30.61
C PRO A 249 3.70 -19.84 -30.19
N PHE A 250 4.14 -18.62 -30.47
CA PHE A 250 5.50 -18.17 -30.11
C PHE A 250 5.69 -18.06 -28.59
N TRP A 251 4.64 -17.75 -27.83
CA TRP A 251 4.63 -17.72 -26.38
C TRP A 251 3.96 -18.96 -25.79
N SER A 252 4.52 -19.48 -24.71
CA SER A 252 3.95 -20.57 -23.90
C SER A 252 4.16 -20.28 -22.42
N LEU A 253 3.22 -20.71 -21.59
CA LEU A 253 3.49 -20.88 -20.16
C LEU A 253 4.55 -21.99 -19.94
N THR A 254 5.28 -21.89 -18.83
CA THR A 254 6.19 -22.91 -18.32
C THR A 254 5.99 -23.13 -16.83
N ASP A 255 6.15 -24.37 -16.38
CA ASP A 255 6.18 -24.80 -14.98
C ASP A 255 7.59 -24.67 -14.37
N ALA A 256 8.58 -24.15 -15.11
CA ALA A 256 9.97 -24.03 -14.65
C ALA A 256 10.17 -23.15 -13.40
N ASN A 257 9.20 -22.32 -12.99
CA ASN A 257 9.23 -21.58 -11.72
C ASN A 257 8.23 -22.11 -10.69
N PHE A 258 7.70 -23.33 -10.87
CA PHE A 258 6.63 -23.86 -10.02
C PHE A 258 7.04 -23.97 -8.55
N ASP A 259 8.29 -24.39 -8.31
CA ASP A 259 8.92 -24.49 -6.99
C ASP A 259 9.53 -23.15 -6.50
N TYR A 260 9.34 -22.07 -7.25
CA TYR A 260 9.93 -20.74 -7.04
C TYR A 260 11.47 -20.68 -7.11
N SER A 261 12.15 -21.72 -7.60
CA SER A 261 13.62 -21.79 -7.68
C SER A 261 14.23 -20.89 -8.76
N VAL A 262 13.51 -20.66 -9.88
CA VAL A 262 13.98 -19.77 -10.95
C VAL A 262 13.93 -18.32 -10.49
N CYS A 263 12.82 -17.87 -9.89
CA CYS A 263 12.65 -16.57 -9.24
C CYS A 263 11.55 -16.57 -8.17
N ASN A 264 11.94 -16.38 -6.92
CA ASN A 264 11.07 -16.46 -5.74
C ASN A 264 10.19 -15.23 -5.46
N THR A 265 10.22 -14.22 -6.34
CA THR A 265 9.35 -13.03 -6.27
C THR A 265 8.46 -12.90 -7.51
N TYR A 266 8.50 -13.91 -8.38
CA TYR A 266 7.66 -14.07 -9.57
C TYR A 266 6.60 -15.16 -9.33
N PRO A 267 5.54 -15.21 -10.16
CA PRO A 267 4.51 -16.23 -10.04
C PRO A 267 5.01 -17.62 -10.40
N PHE A 268 4.29 -18.65 -9.95
CA PHE A 268 4.64 -20.07 -10.20
C PHE A 268 4.62 -20.46 -11.69
N LEU A 269 3.83 -19.77 -12.51
CA LEU A 269 3.81 -19.89 -13.98
C LEU A 269 4.41 -18.65 -14.64
N LEU A 270 5.27 -18.85 -15.64
CA LEU A 270 5.86 -17.77 -16.43
C LEU A 270 5.50 -17.92 -17.90
N ALA A 271 5.11 -16.82 -18.55
CA ALA A 271 4.95 -16.75 -19.99
C ALA A 271 6.29 -16.41 -20.66
N VAL A 272 6.87 -17.40 -21.35
CA VAL A 272 8.19 -17.37 -22.00
C VAL A 272 8.06 -17.76 -23.49
N PRO A 273 9.05 -17.52 -24.35
CA PRO A 273 9.00 -18.02 -25.72
C PRO A 273 9.00 -19.56 -25.71
N SER A 274 8.19 -20.20 -26.55
CA SER A 274 7.94 -21.65 -26.53
C SER A 274 9.20 -22.51 -26.75
N ARG A 275 10.28 -21.92 -27.29
CA ARG A 275 11.62 -22.53 -27.33
C ARG A 275 12.18 -22.86 -25.92
N TYR A 276 11.83 -22.05 -24.93
CA TYR A 276 12.33 -22.12 -23.56
C TYR A 276 11.31 -22.69 -22.56
N SER A 277 10.08 -23.01 -22.97
CA SER A 277 9.01 -23.40 -22.03
C SER A 277 9.04 -24.87 -21.59
N GLY A 278 9.59 -25.76 -22.42
CA GLY A 278 9.66 -27.20 -22.12
C GLY A 278 10.78 -27.56 -21.14
N GLU A 279 10.57 -28.62 -20.36
CA GLU A 279 11.34 -29.04 -19.18
C GLU A 279 12.87 -29.01 -19.34
N ASN A 280 13.38 -29.46 -20.50
CA ASN A 280 14.81 -29.50 -20.84
C ASN A 280 15.49 -28.11 -20.92
N ASN A 281 14.74 -27.01 -20.75
CA ASN A 281 15.25 -25.64 -20.80
C ASN A 281 15.35 -24.97 -19.42
N LEU A 282 15.11 -25.69 -18.31
CA LEU A 282 15.23 -25.14 -16.95
C LEU A 282 16.58 -24.43 -16.75
N ASP A 283 17.69 -25.09 -17.09
CA ASP A 283 19.05 -24.51 -16.98
C ASP A 283 19.21 -23.22 -17.80
N ALA A 284 18.60 -23.15 -18.99
CA ALA A 284 18.64 -21.96 -19.84
C ALA A 284 17.87 -20.79 -19.21
N LEU A 285 16.69 -21.05 -18.63
CA LEU A 285 15.93 -20.06 -17.87
C LEU A 285 16.67 -19.65 -16.59
N GLN A 286 17.34 -20.58 -15.89
CA GLN A 286 18.19 -20.28 -14.73
C GLN A 286 19.41 -19.41 -15.10
N LEU A 287 19.99 -19.57 -16.29
CA LEU A 287 21.08 -18.70 -16.78
C LEU A 287 20.58 -17.28 -17.12
N VAL A 288 19.44 -17.14 -17.81
CA VAL A 288 18.80 -15.84 -18.08
C VAL A 288 18.45 -15.14 -16.76
N ALA A 289 17.76 -15.84 -15.86
CA ALA A 289 17.45 -15.37 -14.51
C ALA A 289 18.73 -15.01 -13.72
N GLY A 290 19.80 -15.78 -13.88
CA GLY A 290 21.11 -15.50 -13.29
C GLY A 290 21.74 -14.18 -13.75
N ASN A 291 21.33 -13.62 -14.89
CA ASN A 291 21.76 -12.29 -15.37
C ASN A 291 20.87 -11.15 -14.88
N ARG A 292 19.85 -11.40 -14.05
CA ARG A 292 18.81 -10.42 -13.71
C ARG A 292 18.71 -10.22 -12.20
N SER A 293 18.52 -8.98 -11.75
CA SER A 293 18.44 -8.68 -10.33
C SER A 293 17.26 -9.40 -9.66
N HIS A 294 17.47 -9.94 -8.45
CA HIS A 294 16.50 -10.83 -7.78
C HIS A 294 16.01 -12.01 -8.63
N ARG A 295 16.79 -12.40 -9.66
CA ARG A 295 16.47 -13.42 -10.67
C ARG A 295 15.22 -13.14 -11.54
N ARG A 296 14.71 -11.90 -11.54
CA ARG A 296 13.47 -11.48 -12.22
C ARG A 296 13.70 -11.30 -13.74
N LEU A 297 13.71 -12.41 -14.46
CA LEU A 297 13.94 -12.52 -15.90
C LEU A 297 12.87 -11.84 -16.78
N PRO A 298 13.18 -11.48 -18.04
CA PRO A 298 12.19 -10.97 -18.98
C PRO A 298 11.10 -12.00 -19.30
N VAL A 299 9.86 -11.68 -18.91
CA VAL A 299 8.66 -12.51 -19.17
C VAL A 299 7.54 -11.65 -19.74
N LEU A 300 6.61 -12.29 -20.46
CA LEU A 300 5.47 -11.60 -21.06
C LEU A 300 4.45 -11.17 -19.98
N ALA A 301 4.11 -9.89 -19.97
CA ALA A 301 2.97 -9.36 -19.22
C ALA A 301 1.70 -9.28 -20.09
N TRP A 302 1.85 -8.75 -21.31
CA TRP A 302 0.74 -8.54 -22.25
C TRP A 302 1.12 -8.72 -23.72
N LYS A 303 0.29 -9.44 -24.47
CA LYS A 303 0.23 -9.44 -25.94
C LYS A 303 -1.21 -9.25 -26.43
N ASP A 304 -1.35 -8.74 -27.65
CA ASP A 304 -2.57 -8.92 -28.42
C ASP A 304 -2.78 -10.40 -28.75
N LYS A 305 -4.03 -10.87 -28.74
CA LYS A 305 -4.36 -12.28 -28.93
C LYS A 305 -3.82 -12.84 -30.25
N ASP A 306 -3.98 -12.08 -31.33
CA ASP A 306 -3.70 -12.52 -32.70
C ASP A 306 -2.35 -11.97 -33.22
N ASP A 307 -1.48 -11.52 -32.31
CA ASP A 307 -0.14 -10.96 -32.57
C ASP A 307 -0.13 -9.79 -33.60
N ARG A 308 -1.22 -9.02 -33.67
CA ARG A 308 -1.35 -7.85 -34.55
C ARG A 308 -0.45 -6.67 -34.13
N TYR A 309 -0.02 -6.68 -32.87
CA TYR A 309 0.75 -5.63 -32.22
C TYR A 309 2.01 -6.21 -31.55
N GLY A 310 2.86 -5.33 -31.02
CA GLY A 310 4.00 -5.71 -30.19
C GLY A 310 3.57 -6.25 -28.82
N VAL A 311 4.56 -6.59 -28.00
CA VAL A 311 4.34 -7.22 -26.68
C VAL A 311 5.06 -6.49 -25.55
N ILE A 312 4.39 -6.42 -24.39
CA ILE A 312 4.93 -5.86 -23.16
C ILE A 312 5.60 -7.00 -22.39
N LEU A 313 6.91 -6.89 -22.22
CA LEU A 313 7.71 -7.73 -21.34
C LEU A 313 8.03 -6.97 -20.05
N ARG A 314 8.17 -7.69 -18.93
CA ARG A 314 8.65 -7.12 -17.66
C ARG A 314 9.85 -7.88 -17.09
N SER A 315 10.77 -7.15 -16.46
CA SER A 315 11.95 -7.70 -15.78
C SER A 315 12.46 -6.78 -14.66
N SER A 316 13.56 -7.19 -14.03
CA SER A 316 14.48 -6.30 -13.32
C SER A 316 15.67 -5.89 -14.21
N GLN A 317 16.50 -4.96 -13.73
CA GLN A 317 17.75 -4.59 -14.40
C GLN A 317 18.67 -5.81 -14.64
N PRO A 318 19.41 -5.85 -15.76
CA PRO A 318 20.46 -6.83 -15.98
C PRO A 318 21.69 -6.56 -15.10
N TYR A 319 22.47 -7.61 -14.87
CA TYR A 319 23.89 -7.52 -14.54
C TYR A 319 24.71 -7.32 -15.82
N ASN A 320 25.72 -6.47 -15.75
CA ASN A 320 26.61 -6.14 -16.87
C ASN A 320 28.05 -6.58 -16.53
N PRO A 321 28.40 -7.86 -16.73
CA PRO A 321 29.72 -8.37 -16.39
C PRO A 321 30.82 -7.80 -17.29
N THR A 322 32.00 -7.61 -16.73
CA THR A 322 33.20 -7.14 -17.45
C THR A 322 33.60 -8.05 -18.61
N LYS A 323 33.36 -9.37 -18.47
CA LYS A 323 33.55 -10.36 -19.53
C LYS A 323 32.23 -10.59 -20.27
N LYS A 324 32.12 -10.08 -21.50
CA LYS A 324 30.97 -10.32 -22.41
C LYS A 324 30.80 -11.79 -22.86
N SER A 325 31.69 -12.68 -22.42
CA SER A 325 31.62 -14.14 -22.58
C SER A 325 31.01 -14.85 -21.37
N ASP A 326 30.54 -14.14 -20.34
CA ASP A 326 29.80 -14.71 -19.22
C ASP A 326 28.52 -15.43 -19.73
N SER A 327 28.29 -16.66 -19.27
CA SER A 327 27.22 -17.51 -19.79
C SER A 327 25.82 -16.96 -19.51
N LYS A 328 25.62 -16.22 -18.42
CA LYS A 328 24.34 -15.62 -18.05
C LYS A 328 24.05 -14.42 -18.95
N PHE A 329 25.05 -13.56 -19.16
CA PHE A 329 24.95 -12.41 -20.08
C PHE A 329 24.74 -12.84 -21.54
N VAL A 330 25.40 -13.94 -21.96
CA VAL A 330 25.18 -14.55 -23.27
C VAL A 330 23.77 -15.16 -23.38
N ALA A 331 23.25 -15.80 -22.34
CA ALA A 331 21.90 -16.35 -22.30
C ALA A 331 20.81 -15.26 -22.36
N ASP A 332 20.89 -14.22 -21.54
CA ASP A 332 19.93 -13.10 -21.53
C ASP A 332 19.90 -12.37 -22.88
N ARG A 333 21.09 -12.12 -23.47
CA ARG A 333 21.20 -11.59 -24.83
C ARG A 333 20.52 -12.49 -25.85
N ALA A 334 20.78 -13.80 -25.83
CA ALA A 334 20.22 -14.75 -26.79
C ALA A 334 18.68 -14.87 -26.66
N TYR A 335 18.17 -14.84 -25.42
CA TYR A 335 16.75 -14.89 -25.10
C TYR A 335 16.02 -13.64 -25.65
N LEU A 336 16.52 -12.43 -25.37
CA LEU A 336 15.96 -11.20 -25.92
C LEU A 336 16.15 -11.09 -27.43
N GLN A 337 17.26 -11.58 -27.98
CA GLN A 337 17.50 -11.63 -29.42
C GLN A 337 16.47 -12.51 -30.14
N HIS A 338 16.09 -13.65 -29.54
CA HIS A 338 15.08 -14.55 -30.11
C HIS A 338 13.69 -13.89 -30.19
N ILE A 339 13.30 -13.15 -29.15
CA ILE A 339 12.03 -12.40 -29.11
C ILE A 339 12.05 -11.25 -30.12
N TRP A 340 13.15 -10.48 -30.15
CA TRP A 340 13.34 -9.41 -31.13
C TRP A 340 13.27 -9.93 -32.58
N GLN A 341 13.92 -11.06 -32.89
CA GLN A 341 13.90 -11.64 -34.24
C GLN A 341 12.49 -12.04 -34.70
N HIS A 342 11.66 -12.58 -33.80
CA HIS A 342 10.28 -12.97 -34.11
C HIS A 342 9.41 -11.75 -34.50
N TYR A 343 9.29 -10.76 -33.61
CA TYR A 343 8.51 -9.55 -33.88
C TYR A 343 9.16 -8.61 -34.90
N GLY A 344 10.49 -8.67 -35.04
CA GLY A 344 11.24 -7.98 -36.09
C GLY A 344 10.86 -8.48 -37.49
N ALA A 345 10.68 -9.79 -37.66
CA ALA A 345 10.17 -10.38 -38.90
C ALA A 345 8.69 -10.06 -39.13
N LEU A 346 7.86 -10.12 -38.07
CA LEU A 346 6.41 -9.92 -38.16
C LEU A 346 6.02 -8.46 -38.47
N HIS A 347 6.65 -7.50 -37.79
CA HIS A 347 6.28 -6.07 -37.81
C HIS A 347 7.35 -5.15 -38.43
N LYS A 348 8.38 -5.73 -39.09
CA LYS A 348 9.51 -5.04 -39.72
C LYS A 348 10.20 -4.06 -38.76
N LYS A 349 10.64 -4.57 -37.59
CA LYS A 349 11.26 -3.78 -36.52
C LYS A 349 12.75 -4.01 -36.40
N GLU A 350 13.53 -2.95 -36.60
CA GLU A 350 14.99 -2.96 -36.50
C GLU A 350 15.49 -3.16 -35.07
N LYS A 351 14.70 -2.80 -34.05
CA LYS A 351 15.10 -2.86 -32.64
C LYS A 351 13.97 -3.26 -31.68
N LEU A 352 14.38 -3.87 -30.57
CA LEU A 352 13.60 -4.00 -29.34
C LEU A 352 13.76 -2.72 -28.50
N LEU A 353 12.68 -2.23 -27.91
CA LEU A 353 12.72 -1.09 -27.00
C LEU A 353 12.83 -1.57 -25.55
N VAL A 354 13.81 -1.04 -24.82
CA VAL A 354 13.88 -1.12 -23.35
C VAL A 354 13.43 0.21 -22.78
N ILE A 355 12.49 0.17 -21.84
CA ILE A 355 12.05 1.31 -21.06
C ILE A 355 12.53 1.09 -19.63
N ASP A 356 13.60 1.82 -19.27
CA ASP A 356 14.12 1.84 -17.91
C ASP A 356 13.47 2.99 -17.14
N ALA A 357 12.67 2.65 -16.13
CA ALA A 357 11.95 3.63 -15.34
C ALA A 357 12.85 4.42 -14.35
N ARG A 358 14.18 4.19 -14.31
CA ARG A 358 15.09 4.92 -13.41
C ARG A 358 15.47 6.30 -13.94
N THR A 359 15.91 7.17 -13.02
CA THR A 359 16.74 8.33 -13.39
C THR A 359 18.09 7.87 -13.93
N ARG A 360 18.65 8.61 -14.90
CA ARG A 360 20.01 8.34 -15.44
C ARG A 360 21.06 8.23 -14.33
N ALA A 361 20.98 9.10 -13.30
CA ALA A 361 21.85 9.04 -12.13
C ALA A 361 21.69 7.73 -11.32
N ASN A 362 20.46 7.28 -11.05
CA ASN A 362 20.22 6.00 -10.37
C ASN A 362 20.63 4.78 -11.22
N MET A 363 20.61 4.89 -12.55
CA MET A 363 21.17 3.88 -13.44
C MET A 363 22.69 3.85 -13.35
N GLN A 364 23.37 5.01 -13.39
CA GLN A 364 24.82 5.14 -13.23
C GLN A 364 25.30 4.62 -11.87
N MET A 365 24.63 4.97 -10.77
CA MET A 365 24.96 4.44 -9.43
C MET A 365 24.87 2.90 -9.39
N ASN A 366 23.89 2.31 -10.06
CA ASN A 366 23.77 0.86 -10.18
C ASN A 366 24.85 0.22 -11.07
N GLN A 367 25.49 0.96 -11.99
CA GLN A 367 26.61 0.44 -12.79
C GLN A 367 27.88 0.20 -11.96
N PHE A 368 28.16 1.04 -10.95
CA PHE A 368 29.31 0.84 -10.06
C PHE A 368 29.22 -0.47 -9.25
N VAL A 369 28.00 -0.97 -8.99
CA VAL A 369 27.75 -2.27 -8.33
C VAL A 369 27.48 -3.42 -9.33
N GLY A 370 27.96 -3.30 -10.57
CA GLY A 370 27.93 -4.37 -11.58
C GLY A 370 26.56 -4.67 -12.21
N ARG A 371 25.54 -3.85 -11.91
CA ARG A 371 24.24 -3.88 -12.57
C ARG A 371 24.25 -2.93 -13.78
N GLY A 372 23.12 -2.70 -14.45
CA GLY A 372 23.07 -1.73 -15.54
C GLY A 372 21.80 -1.77 -16.36
N THR A 373 21.95 -1.67 -17.68
CA THR A 373 20.91 -1.79 -18.71
C THR A 373 21.53 -2.39 -19.99
N GLU A 374 20.69 -2.80 -20.93
CA GLU A 374 20.92 -3.65 -22.08
C GLU A 374 21.79 -3.00 -23.16
N GLY A 375 23.11 -3.15 -23.03
CA GLY A 375 24.10 -2.78 -24.06
C GLY A 375 24.11 -3.70 -25.29
N TYR A 376 22.95 -4.07 -25.83
CA TYR A 376 22.80 -5.02 -26.94
C TYR A 376 22.57 -4.30 -28.29
N PRO A 377 23.20 -4.73 -29.42
CA PRO A 377 23.12 -3.98 -30.69
C PRO A 377 21.70 -3.81 -31.26
N PHE A 378 20.83 -4.80 -31.03
CA PHE A 378 19.43 -4.81 -31.48
C PHE A 378 18.47 -4.12 -30.48
N VAL A 379 18.99 -3.44 -29.46
CA VAL A 379 18.20 -2.72 -28.45
C VAL A 379 18.33 -1.21 -28.63
N HIS A 380 17.27 -0.50 -28.25
CA HIS A 380 17.28 0.92 -27.91
C HIS A 380 16.80 1.07 -26.46
N VAL A 381 17.45 1.91 -25.66
CA VAL A 381 17.09 2.16 -24.25
C VAL A 381 16.56 3.58 -24.11
N GLU A 382 15.35 3.70 -23.57
CA GLU A 382 14.69 4.95 -23.19
C GLU A 382 14.66 5.05 -21.65
N PHE A 383 14.95 6.24 -21.12
CA PHE A 383 14.90 6.53 -19.68
C PHE A 383 13.72 7.45 -19.39
N LEU A 384 12.88 7.04 -18.43
CA LEU A 384 11.70 7.83 -18.02
C LEU A 384 11.98 8.76 -16.82
N ASP A 385 13.16 8.65 -16.21
CA ASP A 385 13.60 9.42 -15.04
C ASP A 385 12.64 9.38 -13.82
N ILE A 386 11.82 8.32 -13.68
CA ILE A 386 10.88 8.18 -12.55
C ILE A 386 11.66 7.87 -11.25
N PRO A 387 11.45 8.61 -10.14
CA PRO A 387 12.22 8.46 -8.91
C PRO A 387 11.90 7.18 -8.12
N GLY A 388 12.72 6.89 -7.10
CA GLY A 388 12.57 5.70 -6.25
C GLY A 388 11.41 5.77 -5.24
N CYS A 389 11.06 4.63 -4.65
CA CYS A 389 9.99 4.51 -3.65
C CYS A 389 10.21 5.40 -2.41
N GLN A 390 11.45 5.56 -1.93
CA GLN A 390 11.80 6.48 -0.83
C GLN A 390 11.50 7.95 -1.15
N TYR A 391 11.79 8.40 -2.38
CA TYR A 391 11.43 9.74 -2.84
C TYR A 391 9.91 9.89 -2.91
N ILE A 392 9.20 8.89 -3.44
CA ILE A 392 7.73 8.87 -3.49
C ILE A 392 7.12 8.95 -2.07
N GLN A 393 7.70 8.26 -1.08
CA GLN A 393 7.32 8.34 0.34
C GLN A 393 7.52 9.76 0.88
N GLN A 394 8.71 10.34 0.72
CA GLN A 394 9.03 11.69 1.19
C GLN A 394 8.11 12.76 0.58
N ARG A 395 7.85 12.67 -0.73
CA ARG A 395 6.94 13.59 -1.44
C ARG A 395 5.49 13.44 -0.99
N HIS A 396 5.02 12.22 -0.74
CA HIS A 396 3.67 11.98 -0.21
C HIS A 396 3.48 12.54 1.20
N ILE A 397 4.45 12.31 2.10
CA ILE A 397 4.44 12.85 3.46
C ILE A 397 4.44 14.39 3.42
N ALA A 398 5.24 15.01 2.53
CA ALA A 398 5.24 16.45 2.31
C ALA A 398 3.90 16.96 1.76
N ASP A 399 3.30 16.28 0.79
CA ASP A 399 2.00 16.66 0.21
C ASP A 399 0.85 16.51 1.22
N CYS A 400 0.87 15.49 2.09
CA CYS A 400 -0.07 15.33 3.20
C CYS A 400 0.08 16.42 4.28
N ALA A 401 1.32 16.72 4.71
CA ALA A 401 1.58 17.78 5.69
C ALA A 401 1.22 19.17 5.15
N LEU A 402 1.49 19.42 3.86
CA LEU A 402 1.11 20.65 3.20
C LEU A 402 -0.42 20.77 3.05
N PHE A 403 -1.12 19.68 2.70
CA PHE A 403 -2.59 19.65 2.68
C PHE A 403 -3.18 19.98 4.05
N ALA A 404 -2.72 19.33 5.13
CA ALA A 404 -3.13 19.61 6.50
C ALA A 404 -2.94 21.09 6.86
N SER A 405 -1.77 21.67 6.53
CA SER A 405 -1.51 23.10 6.77
C SER A 405 -2.48 24.03 6.01
N THR A 406 -3.06 23.61 4.87
CA THR A 406 -4.10 24.40 4.20
C THR A 406 -5.48 24.31 4.85
N GLN A 407 -5.73 23.31 5.71
CA GLN A 407 -6.90 23.28 6.59
C GLN A 407 -6.68 24.16 7.83
N ASP A 408 -5.49 24.11 8.46
CA ASP A 408 -5.15 24.94 9.63
C ASP A 408 -5.29 26.45 9.37
N ASN A 409 -5.01 26.90 8.13
CA ASN A 409 -5.17 28.29 7.71
C ASN A 409 -6.63 28.81 7.83
N PHE A 410 -7.64 27.94 7.98
CA PHE A 410 -9.02 28.35 8.26
C PHE A 410 -9.35 28.54 9.75
N GLN A 411 -8.51 28.09 10.69
CA GLN A 411 -8.87 27.97 12.12
C GLN A 411 -7.88 28.60 13.13
N TYR A 412 -7.63 29.91 13.01
CA TYR A 412 -7.32 30.73 14.20
C TYR A 412 -8.11 32.04 14.26
N HIS A 413 -8.19 32.79 13.15
CA HIS A 413 -8.83 34.11 13.12
C HIS A 413 -10.35 34.15 13.39
N ARG A 414 -11.06 33.01 13.42
CA ARG A 414 -12.53 32.96 13.60
C ARG A 414 -13.00 32.31 14.91
N LEU A 415 -12.19 31.49 15.57
CA LEU A 415 -12.59 30.80 16.80
C LEU A 415 -12.56 31.69 18.06
N GLY A 416 -11.80 32.79 18.05
CA GLY A 416 -11.72 33.74 19.19
C GLY A 416 -12.98 34.57 19.47
N ARG A 417 -14.13 34.25 18.87
CA ARG A 417 -15.41 34.98 19.04
C ARG A 417 -16.68 34.12 19.10
N VAL A 418 -16.59 32.81 18.92
CA VAL A 418 -17.73 31.90 19.08
C VAL A 418 -17.34 30.85 20.10
N GLY A 419 -17.94 30.93 21.29
CA GLY A 419 -17.75 29.93 22.34
C GLY A 419 -18.17 28.54 21.84
N GLY A 420 -17.49 27.51 22.31
CA GLY A 420 -17.86 26.13 21.99
C GLY A 420 -19.29 25.82 22.41
N ILE A 421 -19.94 24.89 21.70
CA ILE A 421 -21.36 24.51 21.88
C ILE A 421 -21.64 23.85 23.27
N THR A 422 -20.62 23.75 24.13
CA THR A 422 -20.70 23.35 25.55
C THR A 422 -21.75 24.12 26.36
N GLU A 423 -22.00 25.40 26.06
CA GLU A 423 -23.00 26.20 26.80
C GLU A 423 -24.46 25.89 26.40
N VAL A 424 -24.70 25.31 25.22
CA VAL A 424 -26.07 25.13 24.68
C VAL A 424 -26.76 23.88 25.26
N LEU A 425 -26.00 22.91 25.78
CA LEU A 425 -26.53 21.64 26.27
C LEU A 425 -26.45 21.45 27.80
N GLY A 426 -25.66 22.27 28.51
CA GLY A 426 -25.51 22.14 29.97
C GLY A 426 -24.77 20.88 30.44
N VAL A 427 -24.08 20.19 29.54
CA VAL A 427 -23.40 18.90 29.77
C VAL A 427 -21.92 19.13 30.07
N ASP A 428 -21.49 18.96 31.33
CA ASP A 428 -20.06 18.95 31.69
C ASP A 428 -19.45 17.57 31.40
N PRO A 429 -18.49 17.43 30.46
CA PRO A 429 -17.90 16.15 30.10
C PRO A 429 -17.24 15.40 31.27
N ARG A 430 -16.85 16.10 32.35
CA ARG A 430 -16.16 15.52 33.51
C ARG A 430 -17.06 14.64 34.38
N ASN A 431 -18.38 14.78 34.25
CA ASN A 431 -19.36 13.96 34.97
C ASN A 431 -19.56 12.57 34.35
N TYR A 432 -18.94 12.28 33.19
CA TYR A 432 -19.08 11.01 32.46
C TYR A 432 -17.81 10.13 32.54
N ILE A 433 -17.13 10.20 33.68
CA ILE A 433 -16.32 9.06 34.14
C ILE A 433 -17.31 7.94 34.44
N LEU A 434 -17.21 6.82 33.72
CA LEU A 434 -17.93 5.59 34.05
C LEU A 434 -17.47 5.11 35.43
N GLN A 435 -18.26 5.40 36.47
CA GLN A 435 -18.09 4.82 37.78
C GLN A 435 -18.49 3.34 37.71
N ASP A 436 -17.49 2.48 37.82
CA ASP A 436 -17.58 1.06 38.19
C ASP A 436 -18.81 0.30 37.68
N THR A 437 -19.00 0.26 36.36
CA THR A 437 -19.82 -0.78 35.74
C THR A 437 -19.16 -2.13 36.03
N GLU A 438 -19.81 -2.97 36.84
CA GLU A 438 -19.30 -4.32 37.18
C GLU A 438 -19.18 -5.18 35.90
N TRP A 439 -17.97 -5.27 35.36
CA TRP A 439 -17.69 -6.16 34.24
C TRP A 439 -17.71 -7.60 34.75
N MET A 440 -18.57 -8.43 34.16
CA MET A 440 -18.57 -9.87 34.39
C MET A 440 -17.16 -10.43 34.18
N LYS A 441 -16.56 -10.92 35.26
CA LYS A 441 -15.40 -11.81 35.15
C LYS A 441 -15.87 -13.08 34.44
N VAL A 442 -15.17 -13.46 33.39
CA VAL A 442 -15.23 -14.83 32.89
C VAL A 442 -14.43 -15.65 33.90
N ASP A 443 -15.13 -16.40 34.75
CA ASP A 443 -14.53 -17.06 35.91
C ASP A 443 -13.43 -18.06 35.52
N GLU A 444 -12.30 -17.98 36.22
CA GLU A 444 -11.32 -19.07 36.26
C GLU A 444 -11.87 -20.24 37.08
N VAL A 445 -11.42 -21.46 36.74
CA VAL A 445 -11.88 -22.68 37.39
C VAL A 445 -11.54 -22.68 38.89
N GLN A 446 -12.53 -23.04 39.71
CA GLN A 446 -12.50 -23.03 41.17
C GLN A 446 -11.26 -23.71 41.79
N THR A 447 -10.68 -23.09 42.81
CA THR A 447 -10.37 -23.78 44.08
C THR A 447 -10.24 -22.79 45.23
N THR A 448 -10.71 -23.16 46.44
CA THR A 448 -10.90 -22.25 47.58
C THR A 448 -9.97 -22.57 48.75
N ARG A 449 -9.52 -21.55 49.50
CA ARG A 449 -9.59 -21.48 50.99
C ARG A 449 -9.09 -20.16 51.62
N SER A 450 -10.04 -19.44 52.20
CA SER A 450 -10.01 -18.57 53.40
C SER A 450 -8.73 -18.41 54.25
N GLN A 451 -8.40 -17.17 54.66
CA GLN A 451 -8.52 -16.61 56.04
C GLN A 451 -8.11 -15.10 56.05
N GLN A 452 -8.92 -14.18 56.62
CA GLN A 452 -8.81 -13.52 57.97
C GLN A 452 -7.53 -12.67 58.21
N ASP A 453 -7.50 -11.49 58.87
CA ASP A 453 -8.51 -10.50 59.35
C ASP A 453 -7.77 -9.17 59.78
N PHE A 454 -8.51 -8.13 60.22
CA PHE A 454 -8.06 -6.90 60.97
C PHE A 454 -7.23 -5.81 60.20
N VAL A 455 -7.05 -4.56 60.68
CA VAL A 455 -7.97 -3.46 61.16
C VAL A 455 -7.13 -2.22 61.60
N ALA A 456 -7.53 -1.00 61.18
CA ALA A 456 -7.19 0.34 61.72
C ALA A 456 -5.66 0.71 61.89
N ASP A 457 -5.21 1.93 62.26
CA ASP A 457 -5.91 3.18 62.63
C ASP A 457 -5.11 4.49 62.33
N ASN A 458 -5.83 5.63 62.34
CA ASN A 458 -5.46 7.03 62.70
C ASN A 458 -4.04 7.68 62.55
N GLN A 459 -4.01 8.72 61.70
CA GLN A 459 -3.69 10.15 62.00
C GLN A 459 -2.22 10.67 62.26
N PRO A 460 -1.95 12.02 62.15
CA PRO A 460 -0.81 12.50 61.32
C PRO A 460 0.29 13.42 61.98
N PRO A 461 0.52 14.72 61.65
CA PRO A 461 1.80 15.12 61.02
C PRO A 461 2.61 16.29 61.65
N ALA A 462 3.92 16.32 61.35
CA ALA A 462 4.89 17.43 61.60
C ALA A 462 6.23 17.10 60.89
N GLU A 463 7.19 17.99 60.56
CA GLU A 463 7.16 19.43 60.22
C GLU A 463 8.43 19.81 59.39
N LEU A 464 8.68 21.12 59.21
CA LEU A 464 9.76 21.78 58.45
C LEU A 464 11.21 21.24 58.61
N VAL A 465 12.08 21.49 57.60
CA VAL A 465 13.18 22.49 57.67
C VAL A 465 13.91 22.62 56.31
N SER A 466 14.33 23.85 55.96
CA SER A 466 15.12 24.20 54.77
C SER A 466 16.61 24.41 55.07
N ARG A 467 17.48 24.29 54.06
CA ARG A 467 18.82 24.95 54.03
C ARG A 467 19.49 24.91 52.65
N ASP A 468 19.98 26.07 52.22
CA ASP A 468 20.81 26.26 51.02
C ASP A 468 22.30 25.95 51.26
N ARG A 469 23.07 25.71 50.18
CA ARG A 469 24.41 26.34 50.03
C ARG A 469 25.03 26.29 48.62
N ILE A 470 25.52 27.48 48.26
CA ILE A 470 26.23 27.97 47.06
C ILE A 470 27.57 27.25 46.78
N ARG A 471 27.92 27.10 45.48
CA ARG A 471 29.20 27.44 44.77
C ARG A 471 29.19 26.78 43.37
N GLU A 472 29.56 27.36 42.23
CA GLU A 472 30.53 28.40 41.76
C GLU A 472 31.76 27.81 41.03
N ASP A 473 32.08 28.46 39.91
CA ASP A 473 33.31 28.52 39.09
C ASP A 473 33.81 27.31 38.25
N GLY A 474 34.41 27.66 37.09
CA GLY A 474 35.11 26.75 36.16
C GLY A 474 34.99 27.12 34.66
N VAL A 475 35.89 27.97 34.15
CA VAL A 475 36.02 28.35 32.71
C VAL A 475 37.50 28.52 32.36
N ASP A 476 37.92 28.06 31.17
CA ASP A 476 39.14 28.45 30.41
C ASP A 476 38.96 28.03 28.92
N HIS A 477 39.18 28.87 27.89
CA HIS A 477 40.42 29.12 27.10
C HIS A 477 41.01 27.84 26.41
N GLU A 478 41.51 27.78 25.16
CA GLU A 478 41.68 28.66 23.95
C GLU A 478 42.27 27.79 22.76
N SER A 479 42.64 28.17 21.51
CA SER A 479 42.51 29.34 20.58
C SER A 479 42.91 28.94 19.11
N SER A 480 42.73 29.87 18.12
CA SER A 480 43.43 30.02 16.80
C SER A 480 43.36 28.90 15.71
N GLU A 481 42.77 29.13 14.51
CA GLU A 481 43.40 29.55 13.21
C GLU A 481 43.99 28.39 12.33
N CYS A 482 44.09 28.42 10.97
CA CYS A 482 43.66 29.38 9.92
C CYS A 482 43.48 28.71 8.50
N ASP A 483 43.44 29.53 7.44
CA ASP A 483 43.26 29.30 5.97
C ASP A 483 43.93 28.12 5.23
N ILE A 484 43.26 27.65 4.15
CA ILE A 484 43.74 27.66 2.73
C ILE A 484 42.59 27.28 1.76
N SER A 485 42.66 27.70 0.49
CA SER A 485 41.55 27.72 -0.49
C SER A 485 41.45 26.52 -1.45
N GLY A 486 40.23 26.26 -1.97
CA GLY A 486 40.07 25.93 -3.40
C GLY A 486 39.15 24.78 -3.84
N VAL A 487 38.09 25.13 -4.58
CA VAL A 487 37.36 24.35 -5.61
C VAL A 487 36.38 23.24 -5.15
N GLU A 488 35.17 23.36 -5.71
CA GLU A 488 33.92 22.65 -5.44
C GLU A 488 33.95 21.11 -5.51
N GLN A 489 33.42 20.47 -4.45
CA GLN A 489 32.68 19.19 -4.55
C GLN A 489 31.44 19.26 -3.65
N LEU A 490 30.24 19.12 -4.22
CA LEU A 490 28.99 19.02 -3.45
C LEU A 490 28.62 17.54 -3.21
N SER A 491 29.03 17.01 -2.07
CA SER A 491 28.56 15.73 -1.54
C SER A 491 27.22 15.89 -0.81
N PRO A 492 26.25 14.96 -0.96
CA PRO A 492 24.93 15.07 -0.33
C PRO A 492 24.94 14.52 1.11
N SER A 493 25.64 15.18 2.02
CA SER A 493 25.55 14.93 3.47
C SER A 493 24.70 16.01 4.16
N ILE A 494 23.37 15.90 4.01
CA ILE A 494 22.42 16.72 4.76
C ILE A 494 22.10 16.01 6.08
N ASP A 495 22.47 16.63 7.20
CA ASP A 495 22.18 16.15 8.55
C ASP A 495 20.67 16.27 8.86
N PHE A 496 20.08 15.23 9.43
CA PHE A 496 18.64 15.10 9.64
C PHE A 496 18.10 15.90 10.84
N ASN A 497 18.96 16.55 11.62
CA ASN A 497 18.55 17.22 12.86
C ASN A 497 17.98 18.66 12.71
N THR A 498 17.88 19.19 11.48
CA THR A 498 17.45 20.59 11.25
C THR A 498 16.16 20.70 10.43
N ILE A 499 15.07 20.06 10.90
CA ILE A 499 13.73 20.50 10.51
C ILE A 499 13.49 21.87 11.16
N ALA A 500 13.64 22.93 10.37
CA ALA A 500 13.34 24.28 10.83
C ALA A 500 11.85 24.38 11.21
N VAL A 501 11.58 24.55 12.50
CA VAL A 501 10.26 25.01 12.98
C VAL A 501 9.96 26.33 12.25
N PRO A 502 8.83 26.47 11.53
CA PRO A 502 8.55 27.67 10.77
C PRO A 502 8.58 28.91 11.65
N GLN A 503 9.55 29.80 11.44
CA GLN A 503 9.58 31.07 12.14
C GLN A 503 8.38 31.91 11.71
N TYR A 504 7.72 32.50 12.72
CA TYR A 504 6.46 33.19 12.57
C TYR A 504 6.67 34.57 11.93
N VAL A 505 6.70 34.62 10.59
CA VAL A 505 6.75 35.88 9.85
C VAL A 505 5.38 36.56 9.96
N GLY A 506 5.28 37.55 10.84
CA GLY A 506 4.09 38.36 10.99
C GLY A 506 3.89 39.27 9.78
N ASN A 507 2.90 38.95 8.93
CA ASN A 507 2.45 39.88 7.90
C ASN A 507 1.52 40.93 8.51
N GLU A 508 2.06 42.12 8.76
CA GLU A 508 1.27 43.34 8.76
C GLU A 508 0.74 43.63 7.35
N ASN A 509 -0.29 44.47 7.25
CA ASN A 509 -1.08 44.77 6.03
C ASN A 509 -2.06 43.65 5.58
N VAL A 510 -3.20 43.57 6.27
CA VAL A 510 -4.44 43.03 5.71
C VAL A 510 -5.40 44.21 5.51
N ASP A 511 -5.80 44.48 4.26
CA ASP A 511 -6.73 45.56 3.93
C ASP A 511 -8.17 45.18 4.34
N HIS A 512 -8.86 46.06 5.06
CA HIS A 512 -10.16 45.79 5.68
C HIS A 512 -11.33 46.36 4.86
N SER A 513 -11.46 45.90 3.60
CA SER A 513 -12.46 46.42 2.65
C SER A 513 -13.15 45.33 1.80
N CYS A 514 -13.88 44.41 2.44
CA CYS A 514 -14.84 43.52 1.75
C CYS A 514 -16.17 43.38 2.53
N GLN A 515 -17.30 43.53 1.83
CA GLN A 515 -18.65 43.45 2.40
C GLN A 515 -19.16 42.00 2.48
N ALA A 516 -20.21 41.79 3.29
CA ALA A 516 -20.89 40.49 3.41
C ALA A 516 -21.71 40.16 2.15
N GLY A 517 -21.10 39.44 1.20
CA GLY A 517 -21.76 38.85 0.04
C GLY A 517 -21.31 37.40 -0.15
N SER A 518 -22.26 36.46 -0.23
CA SER A 518 -21.95 35.03 -0.29
C SER A 518 -21.20 34.66 -1.57
N SER A 519 -19.98 34.16 -1.43
CA SER A 519 -19.23 33.51 -2.50
C SER A 519 -18.28 32.48 -1.93
N VAL A 520 -18.63 31.20 -2.10
CA VAL A 520 -17.72 30.07 -1.85
C VAL A 520 -16.73 30.02 -3.02
N VAL A 521 -15.76 30.94 -3.01
CA VAL A 521 -14.65 30.95 -3.97
C VAL A 521 -13.90 29.63 -3.77
N MET A 522 -13.91 28.77 -4.79
CA MET A 522 -13.49 27.37 -4.63
C MET A 522 -12.07 27.24 -4.08
N ILE A 523 -11.90 26.22 -3.25
CA ILE A 523 -10.71 25.90 -2.44
C ILE A 523 -9.60 25.28 -3.34
N ARG A 524 -9.26 25.95 -4.46
CA ARG A 524 -8.00 25.71 -5.20
C ARG A 524 -6.84 26.34 -4.42
N THR A 525 -6.51 25.72 -3.29
CA THR A 525 -5.50 26.21 -2.36
C THR A 525 -4.09 26.13 -2.95
N LYS A 526 -3.18 26.90 -2.33
CA LYS A 526 -1.73 26.91 -2.54
C LYS A 526 -1.13 25.49 -2.73
N TRP A 527 -1.63 24.50 -2.00
CA TRP A 527 -1.25 23.09 -2.13
C TRP A 527 -1.46 22.53 -3.55
N THR A 528 -2.60 22.81 -4.20
CA THR A 528 -2.88 22.32 -5.57
C THR A 528 -1.90 22.85 -6.63
N SER A 529 -1.28 24.01 -6.37
CA SER A 529 -0.23 24.60 -7.21
C SER A 529 1.20 24.16 -6.85
N THR A 530 1.40 23.41 -5.76
CA THR A 530 2.72 23.01 -5.26
C THR A 530 2.82 21.52 -4.90
N ARG A 531 1.84 20.69 -5.30
CA ARG A 531 1.80 19.25 -5.06
C ARG A 531 2.95 18.52 -5.76
N GLN A 532 3.81 17.88 -4.98
CA GLN A 532 5.11 17.37 -5.41
C GLN A 532 5.00 16.01 -6.12
N LEU A 533 3.97 15.22 -5.84
CA LEU A 533 3.70 13.97 -6.56
C LEU A 533 3.20 14.17 -8.00
N GLU A 534 2.76 15.37 -8.39
CA GLU A 534 2.18 15.60 -9.73
C GLU A 534 3.20 15.34 -10.85
N GLU A 535 4.46 15.74 -10.65
CA GLU A 535 5.55 15.49 -11.60
C GLU A 535 5.77 13.99 -11.82
N VAL A 536 5.79 13.19 -10.74
CA VAL A 536 5.92 11.73 -10.80
C VAL A 536 4.75 11.11 -11.57
N HIS A 537 3.53 11.59 -11.34
CA HIS A 537 2.35 11.12 -12.06
C HIS A 537 2.44 11.42 -13.57
N ARG A 538 2.91 12.61 -13.97
CA ARG A 538 3.14 12.96 -15.38
C ARG A 538 4.18 12.05 -16.05
N LEU A 539 5.29 11.72 -15.37
CA LEU A 539 6.33 10.81 -15.87
C LEU A 539 5.81 9.37 -16.06
N VAL A 540 5.05 8.84 -15.10
CA VAL A 540 4.46 7.49 -15.22
C VAL A 540 3.43 7.43 -16.36
N ILE A 541 2.61 8.47 -16.55
CA ILE A 541 1.68 8.58 -17.69
C ILE A 541 2.44 8.64 -19.01
N ALA A 542 3.48 9.48 -19.11
CA ALA A 542 4.30 9.59 -20.31
C ALA A 542 4.93 8.24 -20.69
N GLY A 543 5.46 7.51 -19.71
CA GLY A 543 5.98 6.16 -19.89
C GLY A 543 4.92 5.15 -20.35
N ALA A 544 3.74 5.13 -19.71
CA ALA A 544 2.64 4.25 -20.13
C ALA A 544 2.15 4.55 -21.55
N VAL A 545 2.09 5.82 -21.95
CA VAL A 545 1.75 6.24 -23.31
C VAL A 545 2.86 5.85 -24.30
N SER A 546 4.15 5.98 -23.94
CA SER A 546 5.28 5.52 -24.77
C SER A 546 5.25 4.00 -24.99
N ILE A 547 4.92 3.22 -23.96
CA ILE A 547 4.66 1.77 -24.08
C ILE A 547 3.55 1.53 -25.10
N CYS A 548 2.36 2.13 -24.92
CA CYS A 548 1.21 1.92 -25.80
C CYS A 548 1.51 2.26 -27.28
N GLU A 549 2.15 3.41 -27.53
CA GLU A 549 2.50 3.83 -28.89
C GLU A 549 3.48 2.87 -29.58
N ASN A 550 4.47 2.35 -28.84
CA ASN A 550 5.42 1.40 -29.38
C ASN A 550 4.79 0.01 -29.60
N ILE A 551 3.93 -0.44 -28.69
CA ILE A 551 3.15 -1.67 -28.84
C ILE A 551 2.28 -1.62 -30.10
N ILE A 552 1.50 -0.56 -30.30
CA ILE A 552 0.61 -0.40 -31.47
C ILE A 552 1.41 -0.32 -32.78
N ARG A 553 2.64 0.23 -32.74
CA ARG A 553 3.56 0.22 -33.90
C ARG A 553 4.11 -1.17 -34.23
N GLY A 554 3.95 -2.18 -33.36
CA GLY A 554 4.50 -3.53 -33.53
C GLY A 554 5.86 -3.76 -32.85
N THR A 555 6.27 -2.88 -31.92
CA THR A 555 7.58 -2.97 -31.24
C THR A 555 7.51 -3.82 -29.97
N VAL A 556 8.51 -4.67 -29.73
CA VAL A 556 8.68 -5.35 -28.42
C VAL A 556 9.16 -4.34 -27.40
N VAL A 557 8.45 -4.22 -26.27
CA VAL A 557 8.78 -3.26 -25.21
C VAL A 557 9.11 -4.01 -23.92
N LEU A 558 10.37 -3.98 -23.49
CA LEU A 558 10.80 -4.51 -22.20
C LEU A 558 10.83 -3.39 -21.15
N VAL A 559 9.94 -3.47 -20.17
CA VAL A 559 9.83 -2.50 -19.08
C VAL A 559 10.57 -3.04 -17.84
N HIS A 560 11.51 -2.27 -17.30
CA HIS A 560 12.14 -2.58 -16.02
C HIS A 560 12.44 -1.32 -15.20
N CYS A 561 12.97 -1.52 -14.01
CA CYS A 561 13.59 -0.48 -13.19
C CYS A 561 14.77 -1.12 -12.45
N SER A 562 15.06 -0.73 -11.20
CA SER A 562 16.04 -1.46 -10.38
C SER A 562 15.65 -2.95 -10.24
N ASP A 563 14.50 -3.22 -9.61
CA ASP A 563 14.17 -4.57 -9.14
C ASP A 563 12.85 -5.09 -9.73
N GLY A 564 12.14 -4.29 -10.53
CA GLY A 564 11.03 -4.78 -11.36
C GLY A 564 9.68 -4.98 -10.64
N TRP A 565 9.51 -4.46 -9.42
CA TRP A 565 8.28 -4.61 -8.62
C TRP A 565 7.56 -3.30 -8.23
N ASP A 566 8.19 -2.13 -8.34
CA ASP A 566 7.55 -0.82 -8.04
C ASP A 566 7.07 -0.16 -9.35
N ARG A 567 7.85 0.80 -9.88
CA ARG A 567 7.61 1.54 -11.13
C ARG A 567 7.25 0.64 -12.33
N THR A 568 7.81 -0.56 -12.38
CA THR A 568 7.50 -1.54 -13.45
C THR A 568 6.06 -2.04 -13.36
N ALA A 569 5.51 -2.27 -12.16
CA ALA A 569 4.10 -2.62 -12.00
C ALA A 569 3.19 -1.43 -12.36
N GLN A 570 3.54 -0.21 -11.92
CA GLN A 570 2.83 1.03 -12.29
C GLN A 570 2.72 1.19 -13.81
N LEU A 571 3.85 1.15 -14.52
CA LEU A 571 3.92 1.37 -15.97
C LEU A 571 3.21 0.27 -16.77
N VAL A 572 3.46 -1.00 -16.44
CA VAL A 572 2.90 -2.14 -17.17
C VAL A 572 1.40 -2.23 -16.96
N ALA A 573 0.91 -2.13 -15.72
CA ALA A 573 -0.52 -2.18 -15.43
C ALA A 573 -1.28 -0.98 -16.03
N LEU A 574 -0.70 0.22 -16.01
CA LEU A 574 -1.32 1.40 -16.61
C LEU A 574 -1.39 1.32 -18.14
N ALA A 575 -0.32 0.83 -18.80
CA ALA A 575 -0.33 0.58 -20.24
C ALA A 575 -1.35 -0.51 -20.62
N MET A 576 -1.46 -1.57 -19.83
CA MET A 576 -2.46 -2.63 -20.02
C MET A 576 -3.90 -2.10 -19.93
N LEU A 577 -4.21 -1.22 -18.97
CA LEU A 577 -5.53 -0.54 -18.91
C LEU A 577 -5.81 0.36 -20.11
N MET A 578 -4.79 1.03 -20.62
CA MET A 578 -4.91 1.89 -21.81
C MET A 578 -5.18 1.07 -23.07
N LEU A 579 -4.53 -0.09 -23.23
CA LEU A 579 -4.61 -0.96 -24.42
C LEU A 579 -5.83 -1.89 -24.43
N ASP A 580 -6.12 -2.59 -23.33
CA ASP A 580 -7.00 -3.77 -23.34
C ASP A 580 -8.32 -3.48 -22.60
N PRO A 581 -9.48 -3.47 -23.30
CA PRO A 581 -10.79 -3.26 -22.68
C PRO A 581 -11.12 -4.26 -21.57
N TYR A 582 -10.54 -5.46 -21.57
CA TYR A 582 -10.81 -6.45 -20.54
C TYR A 582 -10.48 -5.93 -19.13
N TYR A 583 -9.32 -5.31 -18.92
CA TYR A 583 -8.91 -4.83 -17.60
C TYR A 583 -9.71 -3.61 -17.11
N ARG A 584 -10.59 -3.06 -17.96
CA ARG A 584 -11.51 -1.96 -17.61
C ARG A 584 -12.90 -2.47 -17.21
N SER A 585 -13.16 -3.77 -17.37
CA SER A 585 -14.22 -4.47 -16.63
C SER A 585 -13.88 -4.60 -15.15
N MET A 586 -14.90 -4.80 -14.31
CA MET A 586 -14.78 -4.99 -12.86
C MET A 586 -13.84 -6.18 -12.55
N ASN A 587 -14.14 -7.34 -13.13
CA ASN A 587 -13.37 -8.57 -12.93
C ASN A 587 -11.96 -8.44 -13.51
N GLY A 588 -11.82 -7.84 -14.70
CA GLY A 588 -10.52 -7.66 -15.34
C GLY A 588 -9.60 -6.70 -14.57
N PHE A 589 -10.14 -5.67 -13.92
CA PHE A 589 -9.35 -4.79 -13.06
C PHE A 589 -8.82 -5.53 -11.82
N PHE A 590 -9.63 -6.42 -11.25
CA PHE A 590 -9.21 -7.28 -10.13
C PHE A 590 -8.12 -8.27 -10.58
N VAL A 591 -8.29 -8.88 -11.77
CA VAL A 591 -7.27 -9.72 -12.42
C VAL A 591 -5.97 -8.97 -12.69
N LEU A 592 -6.04 -7.72 -13.14
CA LEU A 592 -4.85 -6.90 -13.38
C LEU A 592 -4.05 -6.67 -12.10
N ILE A 593 -4.74 -6.41 -10.98
CA ILE A 593 -4.11 -6.20 -9.68
C ILE A 593 -3.54 -7.53 -9.14
N GLU A 594 -4.31 -8.62 -9.17
CA GLU A 594 -3.84 -9.95 -8.78
C GLU A 594 -2.61 -10.40 -9.60
N LYS A 595 -2.56 -10.09 -10.90
CA LYS A 595 -1.44 -10.43 -11.80
C LYS A 595 -0.26 -9.48 -11.64
N GLU A 596 -0.39 -8.23 -12.09
CA GLU A 596 0.76 -7.31 -12.26
C GLU A 596 1.30 -6.75 -10.94
N TRP A 597 0.50 -6.81 -9.87
CA TRP A 597 0.91 -6.37 -8.53
C TRP A 597 1.10 -7.54 -7.57
N CYS A 598 0.07 -8.37 -7.33
CA CYS A 598 0.15 -9.41 -6.30
C CYS A 598 1.07 -10.58 -6.69
N SER A 599 0.82 -11.25 -7.82
CA SER A 599 1.57 -12.46 -8.21
C SER A 599 2.97 -12.12 -8.71
N PHE A 600 3.14 -11.01 -9.43
CA PHE A 600 4.44 -10.47 -9.82
C PHE A 600 5.25 -9.80 -8.68
N GLY A 601 4.75 -9.84 -7.44
CA GLY A 601 5.53 -9.50 -6.25
C GLY A 601 5.83 -8.02 -6.07
N HIS A 602 4.83 -7.16 -6.23
CA HIS A 602 4.84 -5.86 -5.57
C HIS A 602 4.87 -6.09 -4.05
N ARG A 603 5.81 -5.45 -3.37
CA ARG A 603 6.12 -5.68 -1.94
C ARG A 603 5.10 -5.01 -1.01
N PHE A 604 3.80 -5.31 -1.18
CA PHE A 604 2.69 -4.65 -0.49
C PHE A 604 2.92 -4.54 1.02
N SER A 605 3.27 -5.62 1.69
CA SER A 605 3.40 -5.59 3.15
C SER A 605 4.65 -4.86 3.65
N SER A 606 5.73 -4.79 2.87
CA SER A 606 6.84 -3.86 3.17
C SER A 606 6.49 -2.40 2.85
N ARG A 607 5.75 -2.16 1.77
CA ARG A 607 5.35 -0.83 1.27
C ARG A 607 4.24 -0.18 2.11
N CYS A 608 3.43 -0.98 2.79
CA CYS A 608 2.32 -0.54 3.64
C CYS A 608 2.62 -0.74 5.13
N GLY A 609 3.84 -1.12 5.51
CA GLY A 609 4.25 -1.29 6.91
C GLY A 609 3.63 -2.50 7.64
N ILE A 610 2.99 -3.44 6.93
CA ILE A 610 2.25 -4.59 7.50
C ILE A 610 3.18 -5.75 7.89
N LEU A 611 4.26 -6.01 7.12
CA LEU A 611 5.25 -7.09 7.38
C LEU A 611 6.69 -6.59 7.29
N GLN A 612 7.14 -5.78 8.25
CA GLN A 612 8.54 -5.37 8.38
C GLN A 612 9.43 -6.53 8.86
N VAL A 613 10.40 -6.94 8.03
CA VAL A 613 11.36 -7.99 8.38
C VAL A 613 12.71 -7.87 7.66
N SER A 614 13.75 -7.53 8.43
CA SER A 614 15.04 -8.20 8.35
C SER A 614 15.72 -8.19 9.73
N ASN A 615 16.89 -8.83 9.84
CA ASN A 615 17.77 -8.70 11.00
C ASN A 615 18.83 -7.60 10.84
N GLN A 616 18.94 -6.98 9.65
CA GLN A 616 19.82 -5.83 9.43
C GLN A 616 19.13 -4.52 9.85
N ASP A 617 17.80 -4.47 9.78
CA ASP A 617 16.98 -3.34 10.25
C ASP A 617 16.80 -3.31 11.78
N GLN A 618 17.76 -3.79 12.58
CA GLN A 618 17.67 -3.69 14.04
C GLN A 618 17.81 -2.24 14.55
N GLU A 619 18.50 -1.38 13.79
CA GLU A 619 18.61 0.06 14.09
C GLU A 619 17.24 0.77 14.10
N SER A 620 16.28 0.32 13.28
CA SER A 620 14.93 0.93 13.24
C SER A 620 14.07 0.61 14.47
N LEU A 621 14.59 -0.14 15.45
CA LEU A 621 13.96 -0.27 16.77
C LEU A 621 14.24 0.94 17.66
N GLU A 622 15.31 1.71 17.41
CA GLU A 622 15.57 2.97 18.13
C GLU A 622 14.63 4.10 17.66
N ASP A 623 14.32 4.16 16.37
CA ASP A 623 13.36 5.13 15.82
C ASP A 623 11.91 4.87 16.28
N ALA A 624 11.56 3.61 16.53
CA ALA A 624 10.26 3.25 17.13
C ALA A 624 10.07 3.86 18.53
N ASP A 625 11.14 3.99 19.33
CA ASP A 625 11.08 4.62 20.66
C ASP A 625 11.01 6.16 20.58
N ARG A 626 11.58 6.73 19.50
CA ARG A 626 11.38 8.15 19.13
C ARG A 626 9.91 8.42 18.76
N GLY A 627 9.25 7.48 18.08
CA GLY A 627 7.82 7.52 17.72
C GLY A 627 7.54 7.61 16.22
N ASP A 628 8.55 7.31 15.40
CA ASP A 628 8.43 7.23 13.94
C ASP A 628 8.17 5.78 13.52
N LEU A 629 7.07 5.52 12.81
CA LEU A 629 6.77 4.21 12.22
C LEU A 629 7.14 4.17 10.71
N SER A 630 7.56 5.31 10.14
CA SER A 630 7.79 5.50 8.71
C SER A 630 9.14 4.93 8.24
N SER A 631 9.29 3.61 8.37
CA SER A 631 10.48 2.91 7.89
C SER A 631 10.76 3.24 6.41
N SER A 632 12.05 3.22 6.05
CA SER A 632 12.59 3.53 4.71
C SER A 632 12.07 2.60 3.58
N LEU A 633 11.18 1.66 3.91
CA LEU A 633 10.55 0.69 3.01
C LEU A 633 9.08 1.04 2.70
N CYS A 634 8.40 1.83 3.53
CA CYS A 634 7.02 2.24 3.32
C CYS A 634 6.93 3.20 2.12
N SER A 635 5.99 3.01 1.19
CA SER A 635 5.83 3.93 0.05
C SER A 635 4.49 3.73 -0.68
N PRO A 636 3.74 4.81 -0.99
CA PRO A 636 2.41 4.77 -1.62
C PRO A 636 2.39 4.42 -3.12
N VAL A 637 3.26 3.52 -3.57
CA VAL A 637 3.43 3.16 -5.00
C VAL A 637 2.12 2.64 -5.62
N PHE A 638 1.34 1.84 -4.89
CA PHE A 638 0.03 1.35 -5.36
C PHE A 638 -1.06 2.43 -5.30
N LEU A 639 -1.06 3.27 -4.26
CA LEU A 639 -1.98 4.40 -4.16
C LEU A 639 -1.80 5.40 -5.32
N GLN A 640 -0.56 5.70 -5.71
CA GLN A 640 -0.28 6.48 -6.92
C GLN A 640 -0.91 5.84 -8.15
N PHE A 641 -0.81 4.52 -8.30
CA PHE A 641 -1.46 3.81 -9.40
C PHE A 641 -2.98 3.97 -9.37
N LEU A 642 -3.62 3.87 -8.20
CA LEU A 642 -5.07 4.13 -8.07
C LEU A 642 -5.43 5.57 -8.47
N GLU A 643 -4.63 6.57 -8.11
CA GLU A 643 -4.83 7.97 -8.56
C GLU A 643 -4.63 8.13 -10.09
N LEU A 644 -3.68 7.39 -10.70
CA LEU A 644 -3.51 7.35 -12.15
C LEU A 644 -4.68 6.65 -12.88
N VAL A 645 -5.28 5.62 -12.27
CA VAL A 645 -6.52 5.00 -12.76
C VAL A 645 -7.71 5.95 -12.59
N TYR A 646 -7.78 6.72 -11.50
CA TYR A 646 -8.79 7.79 -11.33
C TYR A 646 -8.72 8.83 -12.46
N TYR A 647 -7.52 9.21 -12.93
CA TYR A 647 -7.40 10.12 -14.08
C TYR A 647 -7.91 9.49 -15.39
N LEU A 648 -7.66 8.21 -15.64
CA LEU A 648 -8.25 7.50 -16.79
C LEU A 648 -9.78 7.43 -16.70
N LEU A 649 -10.31 7.05 -15.54
CA LEU A 649 -11.75 6.95 -15.28
C LEU A 649 -12.44 8.31 -15.44
N SER A 650 -11.83 9.38 -14.90
CA SER A 650 -12.36 10.75 -15.00
C SER A 650 -12.32 11.31 -16.42
N ALA A 651 -11.28 10.98 -17.20
CA ALA A 651 -11.18 11.37 -18.60
C ALA A 651 -12.13 10.59 -19.51
N TYR A 652 -12.41 9.32 -19.17
CA TYR A 652 -13.09 8.36 -20.04
C TYR A 652 -14.16 7.55 -19.28
N PRO A 653 -15.17 8.18 -18.66
CA PRO A 653 -16.06 7.51 -17.70
C PRO A 653 -16.94 6.41 -18.30
N SER A 654 -17.18 6.38 -19.62
CA SER A 654 -17.89 5.27 -20.28
C SER A 654 -16.99 4.06 -20.59
N GLU A 655 -15.68 4.18 -20.50
CA GLU A 655 -14.72 3.12 -20.86
C GLU A 655 -14.41 2.16 -19.70
N PHE A 656 -15.01 2.34 -18.53
CA PHE A 656 -14.80 1.56 -17.30
C PHE A 656 -16.13 1.03 -16.72
N GLU A 657 -16.15 -0.24 -16.30
CA GLU A 657 -17.33 -0.87 -15.66
C GLU A 657 -17.45 -0.48 -14.18
N PHE A 658 -16.34 -0.13 -13.54
CA PHE A 658 -16.30 0.26 -12.12
C PHE A 658 -16.34 1.78 -11.93
N THR A 659 -16.85 2.21 -10.78
CA THR A 659 -16.86 3.61 -10.35
C THR A 659 -15.67 3.97 -9.46
N GLU A 660 -15.51 5.26 -9.17
CA GLU A 660 -14.50 5.80 -8.24
C GLU A 660 -14.55 5.14 -6.84
N GLU A 661 -15.73 4.69 -6.40
CA GLU A 661 -15.90 4.04 -5.09
C GLU A 661 -15.08 2.74 -4.96
N VAL A 662 -14.83 2.03 -6.06
CA VAL A 662 -13.90 0.88 -6.06
C VAL A 662 -12.49 1.34 -5.76
N LEU A 663 -12.02 2.42 -6.40
CA LEU A 663 -10.68 2.96 -6.18
C LEU A 663 -10.50 3.42 -4.72
N LYS A 664 -11.51 4.07 -4.13
CA LYS A 664 -11.50 4.45 -2.70
C LYS A 664 -11.43 3.23 -1.79
N TYR A 665 -12.25 2.22 -2.05
CA TYR A 665 -12.28 0.97 -1.27
C TYR A 665 -10.92 0.26 -1.33
N LEU A 666 -10.27 0.21 -2.50
CA LEU A 666 -8.90 -0.30 -2.64
C LEU A 666 -7.88 0.55 -1.89
N ALA A 667 -7.96 1.88 -1.99
CA ALA A 667 -7.04 2.80 -1.31
C ALA A 667 -7.13 2.69 0.22
N TYR A 668 -8.34 2.55 0.78
CA TYR A 668 -8.55 2.25 2.20
C TYR A 668 -7.97 0.88 2.55
N HIS A 669 -8.42 -0.19 1.87
CA HIS A 669 -8.14 -1.54 2.35
C HIS A 669 -6.70 -2.01 2.12
N THR A 670 -5.95 -1.39 1.20
CA THR A 670 -4.49 -1.52 1.08
C THR A 670 -3.77 -1.29 2.42
N TYR A 671 -4.25 -0.32 3.23
CA TYR A 671 -3.67 0.02 4.53
C TYR A 671 -4.51 -0.45 5.72
N SER A 672 -5.73 -0.96 5.50
CA SER A 672 -6.53 -1.54 6.59
C SER A 672 -5.97 -2.86 7.11
N ALA A 673 -5.35 -3.66 6.22
CA ALA A 673 -5.08 -5.09 6.44
C ALA A 673 -6.31 -5.96 6.76
N ARG A 674 -7.56 -5.50 6.56
CA ARG A 674 -8.79 -6.27 6.82
C ARG A 674 -8.92 -7.55 5.98
N PHE A 675 -8.39 -7.52 4.76
CA PHE A 675 -8.43 -8.61 3.79
C PHE A 675 -7.01 -9.10 3.49
N GLY A 676 -6.85 -10.40 3.23
CA GLY A 676 -5.52 -10.95 2.91
C GLY A 676 -4.95 -10.50 1.57
N THR A 677 -5.76 -9.88 0.69
CA THR A 677 -5.39 -9.53 -0.70
C THR A 677 -4.15 -8.66 -0.83
N PHE A 678 -3.80 -7.86 0.19
CA PHE A 678 -2.60 -7.00 0.19
C PHE A 678 -1.57 -7.41 1.27
N ILE A 679 -1.69 -8.62 1.81
CA ILE A 679 -0.71 -9.23 2.72
C ILE A 679 0.30 -10.08 1.92
N GLY A 680 1.56 -10.12 2.38
CA GLY A 680 2.70 -10.76 1.69
C GLY A 680 3.36 -9.86 0.63
N ASP A 681 4.66 -10.05 0.40
CA ASP A 681 5.43 -9.29 -0.60
C ASP A 681 5.49 -9.97 -2.00
N CYS A 682 5.10 -11.24 -2.12
CA CYS A 682 5.00 -11.99 -3.38
C CYS A 682 4.04 -13.18 -3.26
N GLU A 683 3.80 -13.90 -4.37
CA GLU A 683 2.95 -15.10 -4.39
C GLU A 683 3.44 -16.20 -3.43
N LEU A 684 4.76 -16.37 -3.30
CA LEU A 684 5.37 -17.31 -2.36
C LEU A 684 5.09 -16.93 -0.88
N ASP A 685 5.23 -15.65 -0.50
CA ASP A 685 4.86 -15.18 0.84
C ASP A 685 3.38 -15.50 1.14
N ARG A 686 2.49 -15.28 0.16
CA ARG A 686 1.03 -15.50 0.26
C ARG A 686 0.66 -16.98 0.38
N LEU A 687 1.36 -17.83 -0.37
CA LEU A 687 1.29 -19.29 -0.32
C LEU A 687 1.71 -19.81 1.06
N LEU A 688 2.86 -19.37 1.57
CA LEU A 688 3.42 -19.81 2.86
C LEU A 688 2.59 -19.34 4.05
N CYS A 689 2.05 -18.11 4.01
CA CYS A 689 1.07 -17.61 4.97
C CYS A 689 -0.31 -18.28 4.86
N GLN A 690 -0.57 -19.06 3.81
CA GLN A 690 -1.84 -19.74 3.50
C GLN A 690 -3.05 -18.79 3.41
N LEU A 691 -2.85 -17.56 2.91
CA LEU A 691 -3.87 -16.50 2.94
C LEU A 691 -5.22 -16.90 2.30
N PRO A 692 -5.30 -17.62 1.16
CA PRO A 692 -6.58 -18.05 0.58
C PRO A 692 -7.41 -19.00 1.45
N ILE A 693 -6.81 -19.64 2.45
CA ILE A 693 -7.49 -20.53 3.42
C ILE A 693 -7.87 -19.76 4.69
N ARG A 694 -7.05 -18.78 5.07
CA ARG A 694 -7.06 -18.17 6.41
C ARG A 694 -7.69 -16.78 6.46
N THR A 695 -8.00 -16.18 5.33
CA THR A 695 -8.40 -14.77 5.22
C THR A 695 -9.44 -14.55 4.12
N ALA A 696 -10.31 -13.56 4.28
CA ALA A 696 -11.21 -13.13 3.20
C ALA A 696 -10.46 -12.33 2.13
N SER A 697 -10.94 -12.35 0.88
CA SER A 697 -10.41 -11.49 -0.18
C SER A 697 -11.23 -10.20 -0.30
N ILE A 698 -10.59 -9.09 -0.62
CA ILE A 698 -11.27 -7.80 -0.86
C ILE A 698 -12.26 -7.90 -2.05
N TRP A 699 -11.93 -8.76 -3.01
CA TRP A 699 -12.75 -9.04 -4.18
C TRP A 699 -14.09 -9.66 -3.81
N ASP A 700 -14.17 -10.40 -2.70
CA ASP A 700 -15.43 -11.02 -2.24
C ASP A 700 -16.49 -9.98 -1.86
N HIS A 701 -16.11 -8.92 -1.15
CA HIS A 701 -17.02 -7.82 -0.85
C HIS A 701 -17.42 -7.05 -2.11
N LEU A 702 -16.43 -6.66 -2.93
CA LEU A 702 -16.67 -5.89 -4.16
C LEU A 702 -17.58 -6.63 -5.16
N LEU A 703 -17.47 -7.97 -5.25
CA LEU A 703 -18.33 -8.81 -6.07
C LEU A 703 -19.71 -9.03 -5.43
N ALA A 704 -19.80 -9.25 -4.12
CA ALA A 704 -21.08 -9.40 -3.41
C ALA A 704 -21.95 -8.12 -3.50
N CYS A 705 -21.31 -6.96 -3.56
CA CYS A 705 -21.94 -5.64 -3.68
C CYS A 705 -21.82 -5.01 -5.09
N LYS A 706 -21.57 -5.82 -6.13
CA LYS A 706 -21.24 -5.34 -7.49
C LYS A 706 -22.18 -4.26 -8.03
N ASP A 707 -23.49 -4.35 -7.80
CA ASP A 707 -24.48 -3.41 -8.33
C ASP A 707 -24.30 -1.97 -7.81
N HIS A 708 -23.72 -1.79 -6.62
CA HIS A 708 -23.37 -0.47 -6.07
C HIS A 708 -22.14 0.13 -6.77
N TYR A 709 -21.16 -0.72 -7.11
CA TYR A 709 -19.89 -0.32 -7.71
C TYR A 709 -19.92 -0.23 -9.24
N THR A 710 -21.00 -0.68 -9.88
CA THR A 710 -21.10 -0.79 -11.35
C THR A 710 -21.60 0.50 -12.01
N ASN A 711 -20.78 1.00 -12.93
CA ASN A 711 -21.11 2.12 -13.81
C ASN A 711 -22.16 1.71 -14.86
N LYS A 712 -23.39 2.18 -14.70
CA LYS A 712 -24.50 1.95 -15.66
C LYS A 712 -24.28 2.62 -17.02
N GLY A 713 -23.31 3.52 -17.14
CA GLY A 713 -22.88 4.14 -18.40
C GLY A 713 -21.75 3.41 -19.13
N TYR A 714 -21.35 2.21 -18.67
CA TYR A 714 -20.27 1.44 -19.28
C TYR A 714 -20.58 1.03 -20.72
N SER A 715 -19.72 1.47 -21.64
CA SER A 715 -19.76 1.19 -23.07
C SER A 715 -18.31 1.05 -23.55
N PRO A 716 -17.71 -0.14 -23.43
CA PRO A 716 -16.33 -0.34 -23.83
C PRO A 716 -16.14 -0.09 -25.33
N GLU A 717 -14.99 0.51 -25.66
CA GLU A 717 -14.59 0.89 -27.00
C GLU A 717 -15.41 2.04 -27.64
N SER A 718 -16.32 2.68 -26.89
CA SER A 718 -17.07 3.85 -27.36
C SER A 718 -16.18 4.96 -27.91
N ILE A 719 -14.96 5.11 -27.37
CA ILE A 719 -13.96 6.10 -27.80
C ILE A 719 -13.15 5.61 -28.99
N LEU A 720 -12.82 4.32 -29.07
CA LEU A 720 -12.16 3.73 -30.26
C LEU A 720 -13.07 3.94 -31.49
N LYS A 721 -14.37 3.68 -31.32
CA LYS A 721 -15.42 3.82 -32.35
C LYS A 721 -15.71 5.28 -32.75
N LYS A 722 -15.53 6.25 -31.86
CA LYS A 722 -15.74 7.69 -32.14
C LYS A 722 -14.52 8.39 -32.74
N ASN A 723 -13.33 8.09 -32.23
CA ASN A 723 -12.13 8.90 -32.43
C ASN A 723 -10.97 8.16 -33.11
N GLY A 724 -11.11 6.86 -33.42
CA GLY A 724 -10.11 6.07 -34.16
C GLY A 724 -8.83 5.73 -33.39
N TRP A 725 -8.76 6.02 -32.09
CA TRP A 725 -7.67 5.55 -31.24
C TRP A 725 -7.73 4.02 -31.08
N VAL A 726 -6.57 3.41 -30.84
CA VAL A 726 -6.43 1.97 -30.48
C VAL A 726 -6.29 1.79 -28.96
N TYR A 727 -6.12 2.88 -28.20
CA TYR A 727 -5.85 2.89 -26.76
C TYR A 727 -6.35 4.19 -26.12
N LEU A 728 -6.51 4.20 -24.78
CA LEU A 728 -6.82 5.40 -24.01
C LEU A 728 -5.57 6.27 -23.84
N LYS A 729 -5.65 7.58 -24.14
CA LYS A 729 -4.47 8.48 -24.14
C LYS A 729 -4.64 9.68 -23.21
N LEU A 730 -4.15 9.56 -21.99
CA LEU A 730 -3.99 10.71 -21.10
C LEU A 730 -2.96 11.71 -21.64
N ASN A 731 -3.20 13.00 -21.42
CA ASN A 731 -2.30 14.08 -21.80
C ASN A 731 -1.46 14.52 -20.58
N CYS A 732 -0.24 13.98 -20.47
CA CYS A 732 0.73 14.28 -19.41
C CYS A 732 1.20 15.74 -19.37
N ASN A 733 0.94 16.56 -20.40
CA ASN A 733 1.31 17.97 -20.43
C ASN A 733 0.24 18.89 -19.80
N ARG A 734 -0.92 18.36 -19.41
CA ARG A 734 -1.92 19.10 -18.62
C ARG A 734 -1.63 18.97 -17.14
N GLN A 735 -2.06 19.96 -16.36
CA GLN A 735 -2.08 19.86 -14.90
C GLN A 735 -3.00 18.70 -14.48
N LEU A 736 -2.50 17.82 -13.62
CA LEU A 736 -3.24 16.70 -13.05
C LEU A 736 -3.75 17.12 -11.67
N PRO A 737 -5.05 17.43 -11.51
CA PRO A 737 -5.61 17.78 -10.21
C PRO A 737 -5.44 16.61 -9.25
N ALA A 738 -5.34 16.90 -7.95
CA ALA A 738 -5.38 15.85 -6.95
C ALA A 738 -6.74 15.15 -6.95
N TRP A 739 -6.76 13.84 -6.75
CA TRP A 739 -7.98 13.03 -6.69
C TRP A 739 -8.87 13.44 -5.49
N PRO A 740 -10.00 14.13 -5.69
CA PRO A 740 -10.76 14.73 -4.58
C PRO A 740 -11.37 13.68 -3.66
N GLY A 741 -11.77 12.52 -4.19
CA GLY A 741 -12.29 11.42 -3.39
C GLY A 741 -11.29 10.69 -2.50
N TYR A 742 -9.98 10.95 -2.64
CA TYR A 742 -8.94 10.45 -1.73
C TYR A 742 -8.29 11.57 -0.90
N TRP A 743 -8.09 12.75 -1.47
CA TRP A 743 -7.48 13.88 -0.77
C TRP A 743 -8.51 14.70 0.04
N GLU A 744 -9.70 14.94 -0.50
CA GLU A 744 -10.73 15.83 0.06
C GLU A 744 -11.89 15.08 0.74
N GLN A 745 -11.81 13.75 0.89
CA GLN A 745 -12.83 12.89 1.52
C GLN A 745 -13.17 13.23 2.99
N HIS A 746 -12.47 14.17 3.62
CA HIS A 746 -12.75 14.65 4.98
C HIS A 746 -13.16 16.13 5.01
N ILE A 747 -13.18 16.80 3.86
CA ILE A 747 -13.74 18.14 3.73
C ILE A 747 -15.27 17.98 3.53
N PRO A 748 -16.12 18.65 4.32
CA PRO A 748 -17.56 18.65 4.08
C PRO A 748 -17.89 19.15 2.68
N LYS A 749 -18.90 18.56 2.07
CA LYS A 749 -19.48 19.04 0.82
C LYS A 749 -20.72 19.88 1.16
N PRO A 750 -20.91 21.04 0.51
CA PRO A 750 -22.02 21.96 0.80
C PRO A 750 -23.36 21.47 0.24
#